data_AF-A0A2H8TD20-F1
#
_entry.id   AF-A0A2H8TD20-F1
#
_cell.length_a   1.000
_cell.length_b   1.000
_cell.length_c   1.000
_cell.angle_alpha   90.00
_cell.angle_beta   90.00
_cell.angle_gamma   90.00
#
_symmetry.space_group_name_H-M   'P 1'
#
loop_
_entity.id
_entity.type
_entity.pdbx_description
1 polymer ?
#
loop_
_entity_poly.entity_id
_entity_poly.type
_entity_poly.pdbx_seq_one_letter_code
_entity_poly.pdbx_strand_id
1 'polypeptide(L)'
;MMNKWNLNPLKHGYYSGYSSSNQPGIMQSVYATVLPILPSIIIDKYNQNNLGDTENYSLPKKNIEMLLNLGRQMKIPGYKIWKNVCSSGSFQSDDQGVDKINKTLYRTYNDIDLLSGGLLEAPLKGAVFGQTFSCLLSNQFSIIKNSDRFWYENDFPPSTFSKGQLQEIRQSTLAGIVCENFEDVTMIQPKAFIDRDDYLNHPINCDQHSKLDIYQWKDNTVISNDQMMVNTTEQDSEQINNQILVREAWRKAEDDVNRRKQTEFLLWSKKGGVDPKSPLGTAAAFSKASKSSLILANNSLLFEYASKEILKSLEKRRRRRQILDSSSDPLFSLNSLGHNFFDSIKFTELYTPPIHLSDGECPIETHPCDAHYPYRSFSGYCNNLNNPNFGKALTTFQRLMPAVYENGINHPRVTSVTGVPLPSARLVSAMSHPDISHLHGRYTLMLMQFAQILDHDITFTPVHKGYFSSIPDCRSCDSPITVHPECMPIQIPEGDPFYPHINPTTGLRMCLPFMRSLPGQQRIGPRDQTNQNSAYLDLSSVYGSDSCMAKDLRAFHIGKLNVTVHHIPLRKDLMPQSSIHPECKSSSGYCFIGGDGRVSEQAGLTSLHTIFLREHNRIAEVLHRLNPHWNDEIIYQNARKIFTASYQQIVYNEFLPRILGWDAVDKYDLRLSSAGYYKSYSPDCHPGPFTEFAAAAFRIGHSLLRPHIPRMSPSYHPLEPALLLRDVFFNPDVIYRDQMIDEIVRGQVSTPMENLDQFITGEITNHLFENVKVPHSGQDLPALNIQRGRDHGVPSYNTFRARCGLRRANTWEDLTREMSPEVIVRFKTIYASPDDIDLFPGGLSEYPVKGGLVGPTFACIIGLQFRHLKQCDRFWFETDNPLLRFSEAQLAEIRKATLAKILCENMDVPSDLQKAAFDQPNDYLNPRLPCPVLPTIDLTLWKDNQKGCNINGHIVAVGESHLPSPCTSCICTSEGSNCASLRVTDCGRLMNEVGIEKMMRDDVCAAQCSGFVEQSLLSSDPVLLSSRPDVPSFLIPPERGSRFLEDIDLLPPPHTIRSRPFRRLKGRRRPFRKNFQFPEESIII
;
A
#
# COMPACT_ATOMS: atom_id res chain seq x y z
N MET A 1 -7.75 -22.43 42.76
CA MET A 1 -7.72 -21.39 41.71
C MET A 1 -8.11 -21.99 40.36
N MET A 2 -9.40 -22.18 40.07
CA MET A 2 -9.86 -22.69 38.76
C MET A 2 -11.11 -21.98 38.21
N ASN A 3 -11.98 -21.43 39.06
CA ASN A 3 -13.24 -20.75 38.66
C ASN A 3 -13.03 -19.34 38.06
N LYS A 4 -12.09 -19.16 37.13
CA LYS A 4 -11.85 -17.89 36.43
C LYS A 4 -11.53 -18.02 34.93
N TRP A 5 -11.92 -19.14 34.31
CA TRP A 5 -11.81 -19.40 32.87
C TRP A 5 -13.10 -19.98 32.27
N ASN A 6 -14.27 -19.50 32.72
CA ASN A 6 -15.54 -19.86 32.10
C ASN A 6 -15.67 -19.17 30.74
N LEU A 7 -15.62 -19.95 29.66
CA LEU A 7 -16.01 -19.52 28.32
C LEU A 7 -17.54 -19.35 28.27
N ASN A 8 -18.02 -18.15 28.56
CA ASN A 8 -19.44 -17.84 28.41
C ASN A 8 -19.79 -17.75 26.90
N PRO A 9 -20.80 -18.49 26.40
CA PRO A 9 -21.27 -18.33 25.03
C PRO A 9 -22.01 -17.00 24.88
N LEU A 10 -21.65 -16.21 23.88
CA LEU A 10 -22.42 -15.02 23.51
C LEU A 10 -23.58 -15.42 22.59
N LYS A 11 -24.68 -14.65 22.59
CA LYS A 11 -25.91 -14.87 21.78
C LYS A 11 -25.71 -14.89 20.25
N HIS A 12 -24.47 -14.87 19.77
CA HIS A 12 -24.07 -14.75 18.37
C HIS A 12 -23.20 -15.93 17.88
N GLY A 13 -23.09 -17.02 18.67
CA GLY A 13 -22.34 -18.22 18.31
C GLY A 13 -20.83 -18.20 18.59
N TYR A 14 -20.29 -17.07 19.07
CA TYR A 14 -18.88 -16.93 19.44
C TYR A 14 -18.67 -16.93 20.96
N TYR A 15 -17.53 -17.47 21.41
CA TYR A 15 -17.05 -17.40 22.79
C TYR A 15 -16.06 -16.23 22.94
N SER A 16 -16.18 -15.44 24.02
CA SER A 16 -15.20 -14.42 24.36
C SER A 16 -13.92 -15.07 24.93
N GLY A 17 -12.79 -14.96 24.23
CA GLY A 17 -11.48 -15.40 24.75
C GLY A 17 -10.42 -15.79 23.72
N TYR A 18 -10.78 -15.99 22.44
CA TYR A 18 -9.81 -16.30 21.39
C TYR A 18 -9.07 -15.03 20.92
N SER A 19 -7.88 -14.79 21.51
CA SER A 19 -6.86 -13.92 20.95
C SER A 19 -5.74 -14.74 20.34
N SER A 20 -5.20 -14.30 19.20
CA SER A 20 -3.96 -14.83 18.61
C SER A 20 -2.70 -14.52 19.43
N SER A 21 -2.81 -13.73 20.50
CA SER A 21 -1.69 -13.37 21.40
C SER A 21 -1.48 -14.33 22.58
N ASN A 22 -2.25 -15.41 22.69
CA ASN A 22 -2.12 -16.35 23.79
C ASN A 22 -0.79 -17.10 23.71
N GLN A 23 0.04 -16.98 24.76
CA GLN A 23 1.08 -17.98 25.06
C GLN A 23 0.42 -19.36 25.10
N PRO A 24 1.09 -20.44 24.62
CA PRO A 24 0.50 -21.77 24.63
C PRO A 24 0.02 -22.11 26.03
N GLY A 25 -1.28 -22.39 26.15
CA GLY A 25 -1.90 -22.69 27.44
C GLY A 25 -1.18 -23.88 28.07
N ILE A 26 -1.06 -23.91 29.39
CA ILE A 26 -0.18 -24.86 30.09
C ILE A 26 -0.48 -26.34 29.72
N MET A 27 -1.71 -26.69 29.33
CA MET A 27 -2.08 -27.98 28.71
C MET A 27 -1.45 -28.25 27.32
N GLN A 28 -1.43 -27.24 26.43
CA GLN A 28 -0.88 -27.34 25.08
C GLN A 28 0.64 -27.58 25.11
N SER A 29 1.36 -26.95 26.04
CA SER A 29 2.78 -27.20 26.29
C SER A 29 3.04 -28.64 26.75
N VAL A 30 2.17 -29.22 27.59
CA VAL A 30 2.22 -30.64 27.97
C VAL A 30 2.03 -31.53 26.75
N TYR A 31 0.99 -31.28 25.94
CA TYR A 31 0.69 -32.05 24.73
C TYR A 31 1.90 -32.11 23.77
N ALA A 32 2.52 -30.97 23.48
CA ALA A 32 3.71 -30.87 22.63
C ALA A 32 4.93 -31.60 23.19
N THR A 33 4.96 -31.91 24.50
CA THR A 33 6.05 -32.61 25.17
C THR A 33 5.81 -34.12 25.29
N VAL A 34 4.56 -34.55 25.49
CA VAL A 34 4.18 -35.95 25.74
C VAL A 34 3.87 -36.71 24.46
N LEU A 35 3.16 -36.10 23.50
CA LEU A 35 2.70 -36.81 22.30
C LEU A 35 3.83 -37.34 21.38
N PRO A 36 4.97 -36.65 21.18
CA PRO A 36 6.01 -37.12 20.26
C PRO A 36 6.69 -38.44 20.63
N ILE A 37 6.59 -38.89 21.90
CA ILE A 37 7.22 -40.13 22.38
C ILE A 37 6.24 -41.30 22.57
N LEU A 38 4.93 -41.08 22.37
CA LEU A 38 3.88 -42.10 22.48
C LEU A 38 4.26 -43.45 21.81
N PRO A 39 4.70 -43.47 20.53
CA PRO A 39 5.02 -44.72 19.84
C PRO A 39 6.15 -45.50 20.52
N SER A 40 7.21 -44.82 20.96
CA SER A 40 8.37 -45.46 21.59
C SER A 40 8.06 -46.01 22.98
N ILE A 41 7.17 -45.37 23.74
CA ILE A 41 6.71 -45.86 25.05
C ILE A 41 5.87 -47.12 24.90
N ILE A 42 5.02 -47.16 23.86
CA ILE A 42 4.21 -48.34 23.53
C ILE A 42 5.12 -49.52 23.20
N ILE A 43 6.16 -49.31 22.38
CA ILE A 43 7.13 -50.35 22.00
C ILE A 43 7.89 -50.90 23.22
N ASP A 44 8.46 -50.03 24.07
CA ASP A 44 9.19 -50.47 25.27
C ASP A 44 8.29 -51.26 26.25
N LYS A 45 7.04 -50.81 26.49
CA LYS A 45 6.10 -51.52 27.39
C LYS A 45 5.53 -52.80 26.78
N TYR A 46 5.39 -52.90 25.46
CA TYR A 46 5.00 -54.13 24.77
C TYR A 46 6.10 -55.19 24.89
N ASN A 47 7.35 -54.81 24.65
CA ASN A 47 8.50 -55.73 24.72
C ASN A 47 8.72 -56.28 26.14
N GLN A 48 8.56 -55.45 27.18
CA GLN A 48 8.70 -55.86 28.59
C GLN A 48 7.74 -56.98 29.04
N ASN A 49 6.59 -57.16 28.36
CA ASN A 49 5.63 -58.22 28.71
C ASN A 49 5.81 -59.51 27.90
N ASN A 50 6.52 -59.47 26.77
CA ASN A 50 6.53 -60.55 25.77
C ASN A 50 7.92 -61.18 25.51
N LEU A 51 9.02 -60.56 25.95
CA LEU A 51 10.38 -61.06 25.73
C LEU A 51 11.20 -61.07 27.03
N GLY A 52 11.69 -62.25 27.42
CA GLY A 52 12.40 -62.46 28.68
C GLY A 52 13.88 -62.06 28.70
N ASP A 53 14.41 -61.53 27.60
CA ASP A 53 15.83 -61.14 27.46
C ASP A 53 16.01 -59.62 27.49
N THR A 54 16.67 -59.12 28.53
CA THR A 54 16.88 -57.69 28.77
C THR A 54 18.20 -57.17 28.18
N GLU A 55 18.36 -57.19 26.85
CA GLU A 55 19.48 -56.50 26.19
C GLU A 55 19.07 -55.59 25.03
N ASN A 56 19.63 -54.37 25.06
CA ASN A 56 19.81 -53.45 23.93
C ASN A 56 18.58 -52.96 23.13
N TYR A 57 17.49 -52.63 23.82
CA TYR A 57 16.60 -51.54 23.35
C TYR A 57 16.60 -50.38 24.35
N SER A 58 16.97 -49.20 23.87
CA SER A 58 16.85 -47.95 24.61
C SER A 58 16.27 -46.87 23.71
N LEU A 59 15.22 -46.20 24.19
CA LEU A 59 14.80 -44.90 23.66
C LEU A 59 16.01 -44.00 23.34
N PRO A 60 16.07 -43.32 22.17
CA PRO A 60 17.15 -42.41 21.85
C PRO A 60 17.24 -41.32 22.92
N LYS A 61 18.24 -41.39 23.82
CA LYS A 61 18.31 -40.54 25.02
C LYS A 61 18.18 -39.05 24.72
N LYS A 62 18.75 -38.61 23.58
CA LYS A 62 18.61 -37.26 23.02
C LYS A 62 17.16 -36.79 22.87
N ASN A 63 16.22 -37.65 22.49
CA ASN A 63 14.83 -37.26 22.25
C ASN A 63 14.12 -36.97 23.57
N ILE A 64 14.32 -37.81 24.60
CA ILE A 64 13.78 -37.57 25.95
C ILE A 64 14.44 -36.33 26.57
N GLU A 65 15.76 -36.21 26.45
CA GLU A 65 16.53 -35.06 26.95
C GLU A 65 16.07 -33.74 26.31
N MET A 66 15.86 -33.73 24.99
CA MET A 66 15.31 -32.59 24.25
C MET A 66 13.91 -32.21 24.75
N LEU A 67 13.02 -33.19 24.98
CA LEU A 67 11.65 -32.94 25.43
C LEU A 67 11.59 -32.52 26.91
N LEU A 68 12.43 -33.06 27.78
CA LEU A 68 12.61 -32.57 29.16
C LEU A 68 13.08 -31.11 29.18
N ASN A 69 14.10 -30.79 28.37
CA ASN A 69 14.59 -29.41 28.27
C ASN A 69 13.57 -28.45 27.63
N LEU A 70 12.81 -28.90 26.63
CA LEU A 70 11.70 -28.14 26.04
C LEU A 70 10.58 -27.88 27.06
N GLY A 71 10.20 -28.89 27.84
CA GLY A 71 9.20 -28.73 28.91
C GLY A 71 9.63 -27.74 29.99
N ARG A 72 10.93 -27.74 30.36
CA ARG A 72 11.54 -26.75 31.26
C ARG A 72 11.58 -25.35 30.66
N GLN A 73 11.92 -25.21 29.37
CA GLN A 73 11.89 -23.93 28.65
C GLN A 73 10.47 -23.35 28.56
N MET A 74 9.46 -24.20 28.31
CA MET A 74 8.04 -23.84 28.37
C MET A 74 7.50 -23.70 29.81
N LYS A 75 8.35 -23.81 30.84
CA LYS A 75 8.02 -23.67 32.26
C LYS A 75 6.85 -24.56 32.72
N ILE A 76 6.75 -25.76 32.16
CA ILE A 76 5.71 -26.74 32.53
C ILE A 76 5.86 -27.09 34.02
N PRO A 77 4.78 -27.01 34.84
CA PRO A 77 4.83 -27.41 36.24
C PRO A 77 5.29 -28.85 36.44
N GLY A 78 6.05 -29.09 37.51
CA GLY A 78 6.55 -30.43 37.87
C GLY A 78 5.42 -31.45 38.08
N TYR A 79 5.75 -32.74 37.87
CA TYR A 79 4.84 -33.88 37.89
C TYR A 79 3.81 -33.85 39.03
N LYS A 80 4.27 -33.61 40.27
CA LYS A 80 3.43 -33.59 41.47
C LYS A 80 2.29 -32.57 41.42
N ILE A 81 2.49 -31.42 40.79
CA ILE A 81 1.44 -30.39 40.64
C ILE A 81 0.32 -30.93 39.75
N TRP A 82 0.68 -31.61 38.66
CA TRP A 82 -0.27 -32.23 37.76
C TRP A 82 -0.94 -33.48 38.33
N LYS A 83 -0.21 -34.31 39.09
CA LYS A 83 -0.82 -35.42 39.84
C LYS A 83 -1.90 -34.90 40.81
N ASN A 84 -1.64 -33.78 41.48
CA ASN A 84 -2.61 -33.12 42.37
C ASN A 84 -3.77 -32.42 41.63
N VAL A 85 -3.68 -32.21 40.31
CA VAL A 85 -4.78 -31.73 39.45
C VAL A 85 -5.62 -32.90 38.91
N CYS A 86 -4.99 -34.06 38.66
CA CYS A 86 -5.61 -35.25 38.07
C CYS A 86 -6.04 -36.33 39.08
N SER A 87 -5.67 -36.17 40.35
CA SER A 87 -6.23 -36.88 41.50
C SER A 87 -7.03 -35.91 42.37
N SER A 88 -8.10 -36.39 43.00
CA SER A 88 -9.08 -35.57 43.73
C SER A 88 -8.60 -35.13 45.12
N GLY A 89 -7.40 -34.56 45.21
CA GLY A 89 -6.86 -33.87 46.38
C GLY A 89 -6.10 -34.75 47.40
N SER A 90 -6.12 -36.07 47.27
CA SER A 90 -5.43 -37.00 48.19
C SER A 90 -4.20 -37.64 47.54
N PHE A 91 -3.01 -37.18 47.92
CA PHE A 91 -1.73 -37.77 47.50
C PHE A 91 -1.42 -39.03 48.34
N GLN A 92 -1.71 -40.22 47.81
CA GLN A 92 -1.12 -41.48 48.31
C GLN A 92 0.22 -41.74 47.60
N SER A 93 1.25 -42.07 48.36
CA SER A 93 2.65 -42.12 47.91
C SER A 93 3.11 -43.49 47.39
N ASP A 94 2.18 -44.34 46.94
CA ASP A 94 2.46 -45.77 46.64
C ASP A 94 2.83 -46.07 45.18
N ASP A 95 3.17 -45.05 44.37
CA ASP A 95 3.79 -45.24 43.06
C ASP A 95 5.27 -45.63 43.23
N GLN A 96 5.50 -46.92 43.50
CA GLN A 96 6.82 -47.50 43.79
C GLN A 96 7.87 -47.23 42.70
N GLY A 97 7.45 -46.94 41.46
CA GLY A 97 8.33 -46.54 40.36
C GLY A 97 8.91 -45.12 40.52
N VAL A 98 8.11 -44.16 40.99
CA VAL A 98 8.54 -42.76 41.17
C VAL A 98 9.44 -42.62 42.40
N ASP A 99 9.09 -43.32 43.48
CA ASP A 99 9.84 -43.32 44.75
C ASP A 99 11.29 -43.85 44.58
N LYS A 100 11.49 -44.74 43.61
CA LYS A 100 12.78 -45.35 43.24
C LYS A 100 13.78 -44.38 42.59
N ILE A 101 13.29 -43.27 42.03
CA ILE A 101 14.08 -42.25 41.32
C ILE A 101 14.21 -40.95 42.12
N ASN A 102 13.22 -40.64 42.97
CA ASN A 102 13.24 -39.52 43.91
C ASN A 102 14.37 -39.61 44.98
N LYS A 103 15.03 -40.77 45.14
CA LYS A 103 16.18 -40.95 46.05
C LYS A 103 17.55 -40.82 45.35
N THR A 104 17.59 -40.62 44.04
CA THR A 104 18.81 -40.85 43.24
C THR A 104 19.08 -39.81 42.15
N LEU A 105 18.05 -39.13 41.63
CA LEU A 105 18.18 -38.20 40.49
C LEU A 105 17.59 -36.80 40.76
N TYR A 106 16.51 -36.72 41.53
CA TYR A 106 15.88 -35.45 41.93
C TYR A 106 16.12 -35.21 43.43
N ARG A 107 16.15 -33.94 43.86
CA ARG A 107 16.39 -33.59 45.28
C ARG A 107 15.10 -33.66 46.11
N THR A 108 13.97 -33.33 45.51
CA THR A 108 12.64 -33.41 46.13
C THR A 108 11.59 -33.88 45.13
N TYR A 109 10.48 -34.38 45.67
CA TYR A 109 9.28 -34.77 44.91
C TYR A 109 8.63 -33.62 44.10
N ASN A 110 9.02 -32.36 44.37
CA ASN A 110 8.55 -31.20 43.62
C ASN A 110 9.33 -30.98 42.32
N ASP A 111 10.58 -31.46 42.26
CA ASP A 111 11.54 -31.18 41.18
C ASP A 111 11.39 -32.15 39.98
N ILE A 112 10.61 -33.22 40.14
CA ILE A 112 10.40 -34.24 39.11
C ILE A 112 9.66 -33.62 37.92
N ASP A 113 10.30 -33.60 36.75
CA ASP A 113 9.67 -33.13 35.51
C ASP A 113 8.41 -33.94 35.19
N LEU A 114 7.36 -33.28 34.67
CA LEU A 114 6.10 -33.94 34.32
C LEU A 114 6.31 -35.15 33.42
N LEU A 115 7.20 -35.04 32.42
CA LEU A 115 7.48 -36.11 31.48
C LEU A 115 8.07 -37.33 32.19
N SER A 116 9.06 -37.13 33.08
CA SER A 116 9.64 -38.22 33.86
C SER A 116 8.61 -38.88 34.78
N GLY A 117 7.86 -38.10 35.55
CA GLY A 117 6.93 -38.65 36.55
C GLY A 117 5.74 -39.38 35.93
N GLY A 118 5.11 -38.83 34.88
CA GLY A 118 3.94 -39.44 34.25
C GLY A 118 4.24 -40.72 33.45
N LEU A 119 5.48 -40.93 33.02
CA LEU A 119 5.91 -42.20 32.40
C LEU A 119 6.15 -43.31 33.42
N LEU A 120 6.53 -42.93 34.64
CA LEU A 120 6.84 -43.83 35.77
C LEU A 120 5.59 -44.24 36.57
N GLU A 121 4.42 -43.66 36.30
CA GLU A 121 3.15 -44.11 36.87
C GLU A 121 2.78 -45.52 36.43
N ALA A 122 2.23 -46.30 37.37
CA ALA A 122 1.55 -47.55 37.04
C ALA A 122 0.39 -47.28 36.05
N PRO A 123 0.29 -48.01 34.91
CA PRO A 123 -0.80 -47.83 33.97
C PRO A 123 -2.18 -48.11 34.59
N LEU A 124 -3.19 -47.34 34.20
CA LEU A 124 -4.57 -47.66 34.54
C LEU A 124 -4.99 -48.98 33.89
N LYS A 125 -5.85 -49.77 34.56
CA LYS A 125 -6.30 -51.07 34.06
C LYS A 125 -6.99 -50.93 32.69
N GLY A 126 -6.35 -51.46 31.64
CA GLY A 126 -6.83 -51.36 30.26
C GLY A 126 -6.31 -50.13 29.47
N ALA A 127 -5.31 -49.41 29.98
CA ALA A 127 -4.66 -48.28 29.30
C ALA A 127 -3.12 -48.40 29.33
N VAL A 128 -2.44 -47.67 28.44
CA VAL A 128 -0.97 -47.60 28.36
C VAL A 128 -0.35 -46.66 29.42
N PHE A 129 -1.15 -45.69 29.89
CA PHE A 129 -0.72 -44.60 30.77
C PHE A 129 -1.36 -44.67 32.17
N GLY A 130 -0.66 -44.08 33.13
CA GLY A 130 -1.17 -43.84 34.47
C GLY A 130 -2.15 -42.68 34.55
N GLN A 131 -2.63 -42.42 35.76
CA GLN A 131 -3.71 -41.48 36.05
C GLN A 131 -3.45 -40.06 35.52
N THR A 132 -2.24 -39.53 35.67
CA THR A 132 -1.93 -38.15 35.31
C THR A 132 -1.97 -37.94 33.80
N PHE A 133 -1.31 -38.80 33.01
CA PHE A 133 -1.33 -38.66 31.56
C PHE A 133 -2.69 -39.00 30.94
N SER A 134 -3.41 -40.01 31.44
CA SER A 134 -4.77 -40.29 30.96
C SER A 134 -5.73 -39.12 31.21
N CYS A 135 -5.65 -38.47 32.37
CA CYS A 135 -6.38 -37.25 32.68
C CYS A 135 -6.03 -36.08 31.74
N LEU A 136 -4.75 -35.78 31.53
CA LEU A 136 -4.32 -34.63 30.73
C LEU A 136 -4.66 -34.80 29.25
N LEU A 137 -4.44 -36.00 28.69
CA LEU A 137 -4.79 -36.30 27.30
C LEU A 137 -6.31 -36.33 27.11
N SER A 138 -7.08 -36.93 28.02
CA SER A 138 -8.55 -36.95 27.92
C SER A 138 -9.15 -35.54 27.93
N ASN A 139 -8.68 -34.67 28.84
CA ASN A 139 -9.09 -33.26 28.86
C ASN A 139 -8.71 -32.52 27.57
N GLN A 140 -7.48 -32.70 27.06
CA GLN A 140 -7.03 -32.03 25.85
C GLN A 140 -7.81 -32.49 24.60
N PHE A 141 -8.08 -33.79 24.44
CA PHE A 141 -8.90 -34.29 23.33
C PHE A 141 -10.37 -33.90 23.47
N SER A 142 -10.91 -33.81 24.69
CA SER A 142 -12.25 -33.25 24.92
C SER A 142 -12.33 -31.77 24.53
N ILE A 143 -11.29 -30.97 24.84
CA ILE A 143 -11.22 -29.57 24.42
C ILE A 143 -11.15 -29.47 22.89
N ILE A 144 -10.33 -30.30 22.22
CA ILE A 144 -10.25 -30.34 20.76
C ILE A 144 -11.63 -30.67 20.15
N LYS A 145 -12.27 -31.77 20.58
CA LYS A 145 -13.61 -32.16 20.11
C LYS A 145 -14.66 -31.06 20.30
N ASN A 146 -14.66 -30.39 21.46
CA ASN A 146 -15.68 -29.41 21.81
C ASN A 146 -15.40 -27.99 21.27
N SER A 147 -14.20 -27.72 20.76
CA SER A 147 -13.82 -26.43 20.14
C SER A 147 -13.73 -26.48 18.62
N ASP A 148 -13.61 -27.68 18.03
CA ASP A 148 -13.75 -27.87 16.59
C ASP A 148 -15.22 -27.73 16.18
N ARG A 149 -15.53 -26.61 15.51
CA ARG A 149 -16.84 -26.33 14.90
C ARG A 149 -17.25 -27.44 13.91
N PHE A 150 -16.28 -28.03 13.23
CA PHE A 150 -16.47 -29.04 12.18
C PHE A 150 -16.33 -30.48 12.69
N TRP A 151 -16.28 -30.70 14.02
CA TRP A 151 -16.33 -32.05 14.56
C TRP A 151 -17.57 -32.77 14.02
N TYR A 152 -17.38 -33.93 13.40
CA TYR A 152 -18.37 -34.55 12.51
C TYR A 152 -19.75 -34.79 13.15
N GLU A 153 -19.82 -34.98 14.47
CA GLU A 153 -21.08 -35.21 15.21
C GLU A 153 -21.86 -33.92 15.57
N ASN A 154 -21.37 -32.73 15.20
CA ASN A 154 -21.97 -31.46 15.58
C ASN A 154 -23.24 -31.14 14.77
N ASP A 155 -24.40 -31.15 15.43
CA ASP A 155 -25.70 -30.78 14.85
C ASP A 155 -25.93 -29.25 14.89
N PHE A 156 -25.07 -28.50 14.20
CA PHE A 156 -25.22 -27.05 13.99
C PHE A 156 -25.76 -26.79 12.57
N PRO A 157 -27.01 -26.30 12.39
CA PRO A 157 -27.58 -26.10 11.06
C PRO A 157 -26.81 -25.08 10.19
N PRO A 158 -26.56 -25.37 8.89
CA PRO A 158 -26.73 -26.68 8.24
C PRO A 158 -25.66 -27.67 8.72
N SER A 159 -26.09 -28.83 9.23
CA SER A 159 -25.19 -29.84 9.79
C SER A 159 -24.26 -30.42 8.70
N THR A 160 -23.02 -30.72 9.06
CA THR A 160 -21.99 -31.16 8.10
C THR A 160 -22.32 -32.50 7.41
N PHE A 161 -23.13 -33.33 8.07
CA PHE A 161 -23.58 -34.62 7.56
C PHE A 161 -25.06 -34.87 7.89
N SER A 162 -25.75 -35.63 7.04
CA SER A 162 -27.09 -36.13 7.31
C SER A 162 -27.08 -37.25 8.36
N LYS A 163 -28.24 -37.59 8.96
CA LYS A 163 -28.33 -38.70 9.93
C LYS A 163 -27.92 -40.06 9.33
N GLY A 164 -28.17 -40.29 8.05
CA GLY A 164 -27.70 -41.49 7.33
C GLY A 164 -26.18 -41.48 7.13
N GLN A 165 -25.62 -40.36 6.67
CA GLN A 165 -24.17 -40.16 6.52
C GLN A 165 -23.42 -40.32 7.85
N LEU A 166 -23.98 -39.83 8.96
CA LEU A 166 -23.42 -40.03 10.30
C LEU A 166 -23.49 -41.48 10.78
N GLN A 167 -24.50 -42.25 10.35
CA GLN A 167 -24.60 -43.67 10.66
C GLN A 167 -23.56 -44.48 9.88
N GLU A 168 -23.24 -44.09 8.64
CA GLU A 168 -22.18 -44.70 7.85
C GLU A 168 -20.77 -44.32 8.33
N ILE A 169 -20.50 -43.04 8.64
CA ILE A 169 -19.24 -42.61 9.26
C ILE A 169 -18.95 -43.39 10.56
N ARG A 170 -19.98 -43.67 11.37
CA ARG A 170 -19.87 -44.44 12.62
C ARG A 170 -19.60 -45.94 12.42
N GLN A 171 -19.73 -46.47 11.21
CA GLN A 171 -19.38 -47.84 10.86
C GLN A 171 -17.92 -47.99 10.38
N SER A 172 -17.22 -46.89 10.10
CA SER A 172 -15.81 -46.93 9.68
C SER A 172 -14.90 -47.41 10.82
N THR A 173 -14.06 -48.41 10.53
CA THR A 173 -13.02 -48.89 11.45
C THR A 173 -11.65 -48.87 10.77
N LEU A 174 -10.57 -48.72 11.55
CA LEU A 174 -9.21 -48.81 10.99
C LEU A 174 -8.93 -50.18 10.35
N ALA A 175 -9.54 -51.24 10.87
CA ALA A 175 -9.44 -52.58 10.31
C ALA A 175 -10.08 -52.68 8.92
N GLY A 176 -11.31 -52.16 8.75
CA GLY A 176 -11.98 -52.04 7.46
C GLY A 176 -11.21 -51.16 6.46
N ILE A 177 -10.68 -50.02 6.91
CA ILE A 177 -9.86 -49.12 6.07
C ILE A 177 -8.60 -49.84 5.55
N VAL A 178 -7.93 -50.65 6.38
CA VAL A 178 -6.78 -51.46 5.93
C VAL A 178 -7.22 -52.53 4.92
N CYS A 179 -8.32 -53.24 5.18
CA CYS A 179 -8.90 -54.20 4.24
C CYS A 179 -9.28 -53.60 2.88
N GLU A 180 -9.74 -52.35 2.83
CA GLU A 180 -10.11 -51.66 1.59
C GLU A 180 -8.90 -51.16 0.77
N ASN A 181 -7.71 -51.05 1.38
CA ASN A 181 -6.55 -50.37 0.77
C ASN A 181 -5.32 -51.27 0.54
N PHE A 182 -5.32 -52.52 1.00
CA PHE A 182 -4.19 -53.45 0.87
C PHE A 182 -4.64 -54.83 0.37
N GLU A 183 -4.42 -55.12 -0.92
CA GLU A 183 -4.86 -56.35 -1.59
C GLU A 183 -4.31 -57.65 -0.95
N ASP A 184 -3.11 -57.60 -0.35
CA ASP A 184 -2.50 -58.73 0.37
C ASP A 184 -3.16 -59.03 1.73
N VAL A 185 -3.95 -58.11 2.30
CA VAL A 185 -4.59 -58.26 3.61
C VAL A 185 -5.98 -58.87 3.43
N THR A 186 -6.06 -60.19 3.61
CA THR A 186 -7.32 -60.96 3.47
C THR A 186 -8.06 -61.20 4.79
N MET A 187 -7.36 -61.12 5.94
CA MET A 187 -7.94 -61.22 7.28
C MET A 187 -7.24 -60.27 8.26
N ILE A 188 -8.01 -59.63 9.13
CA ILE A 188 -7.51 -58.73 10.18
C ILE A 188 -8.48 -58.70 11.37
N GLN A 189 -7.98 -58.40 12.58
CA GLN A 189 -8.80 -58.34 13.78
C GLN A 189 -9.66 -57.06 13.85
N PRO A 190 -10.93 -57.12 14.32
CA PRO A 190 -11.84 -55.97 14.35
C PRO A 190 -11.32 -54.71 15.06
N LYS A 191 -10.50 -54.87 16.11
CA LYS A 191 -9.93 -53.77 16.89
C LYS A 191 -8.43 -53.70 16.61
N ALA A 192 -8.06 -53.04 15.51
CA ALA A 192 -6.66 -52.91 15.06
C ALA A 192 -5.70 -52.26 16.08
N PHE A 193 -6.20 -51.51 17.07
CA PHE A 193 -5.41 -50.93 18.16
C PHE A 193 -5.26 -51.85 19.40
N ILE A 194 -5.78 -53.07 19.34
CA ILE A 194 -5.64 -54.08 20.39
C ILE A 194 -4.98 -55.31 19.74
N ASP A 195 -4.12 -55.99 20.49
CA ASP A 195 -3.56 -57.27 20.06
C ASP A 195 -4.66 -58.28 19.72
N ARG A 196 -4.34 -59.21 18.81
CA ARG A 196 -5.22 -60.32 18.48
C ARG A 196 -5.36 -61.26 19.69
N ASP A 197 -6.56 -61.76 19.91
CA ASP A 197 -6.85 -62.82 20.89
C ASP A 197 -7.81 -63.84 20.27
N ASP A 198 -7.85 -65.06 20.80
CA ASP A 198 -8.59 -66.17 20.18
C ASP A 198 -10.13 -66.07 20.31
N TYR A 199 -10.67 -65.03 20.97
CA TYR A 199 -12.10 -64.93 21.32
C TYR A 199 -12.74 -63.58 20.97
N LEU A 200 -12.18 -62.44 21.42
CA LEU A 200 -12.81 -61.11 21.38
C LEU A 200 -12.20 -60.15 20.33
N ASN A 201 -11.06 -60.54 19.77
CA ASN A 201 -10.32 -59.81 18.74
C ASN A 201 -9.57 -60.81 17.82
N HIS A 202 -10.23 -61.90 17.44
CA HIS A 202 -9.68 -62.86 16.48
C HIS A 202 -9.71 -62.24 15.06
N PRO A 203 -8.72 -62.53 14.17
CA PRO A 203 -8.78 -62.08 12.79
C PRO A 203 -10.00 -62.64 12.05
N ILE A 204 -10.81 -61.75 11.47
CA ILE A 204 -11.94 -62.11 10.61
C ILE A 204 -11.61 -61.73 9.16
N ASN A 205 -12.31 -62.34 8.20
CA ASN A 205 -12.11 -62.05 6.79
C ASN A 205 -12.49 -60.59 6.49
N CYS A 206 -11.75 -59.94 5.58
CA CYS A 206 -11.98 -58.54 5.21
C CYS A 206 -13.40 -58.23 4.68
N ASP A 207 -14.11 -59.20 4.12
CA ASP A 207 -15.53 -59.04 3.74
C ASP A 207 -16.52 -59.09 4.91
N GLN A 208 -16.04 -59.38 6.13
CA GLN A 208 -16.83 -59.38 7.37
C GLN A 208 -16.65 -58.09 8.18
N HIS A 209 -15.79 -57.17 7.76
CA HIS A 209 -15.68 -55.83 8.33
C HIS A 209 -16.69 -54.88 7.68
N SER A 210 -17.18 -53.90 8.44
CA SER A 210 -18.06 -52.85 7.92
C SER A 210 -17.29 -51.92 6.98
N LYS A 211 -17.72 -51.91 5.71
CA LYS A 211 -17.26 -51.02 4.63
C LYS A 211 -18.15 -49.78 4.58
N LEU A 212 -17.60 -48.61 4.24
CA LEU A 212 -18.34 -47.35 4.28
C LEU A 212 -19.32 -47.24 3.09
N ASP A 213 -20.64 -47.26 3.31
CA ASP A 213 -21.59 -47.10 2.20
C ASP A 213 -21.70 -45.64 1.73
N ILE A 214 -20.88 -45.29 0.74
CA ILE A 214 -20.88 -43.98 0.08
C ILE A 214 -22.22 -43.65 -0.63
N TYR A 215 -23.18 -44.58 -0.75
CA TYR A 215 -24.51 -44.29 -1.29
C TYR A 215 -25.24 -43.20 -0.48
N GLN A 216 -24.97 -43.03 0.81
CA GLN A 216 -25.56 -41.92 1.61
C GLN A 216 -25.08 -40.52 1.17
N TRP A 217 -24.06 -40.43 0.31
CA TRP A 217 -23.59 -39.19 -0.33
C TRP A 217 -24.03 -39.06 -1.79
N LYS A 218 -24.89 -39.96 -2.28
CA LYS A 218 -25.45 -39.90 -3.63
C LYS A 218 -26.55 -38.86 -3.74
N ASP A 219 -26.22 -37.71 -4.35
CA ASP A 219 -27.18 -36.68 -4.76
C ASP A 219 -28.20 -37.25 -5.78
N ASN A 220 -29.33 -37.78 -5.29
CA ASN A 220 -30.46 -38.21 -6.11
C ASN A 220 -31.24 -36.98 -6.64
N THR A 221 -30.59 -36.21 -7.51
CA THR A 221 -31.09 -34.98 -8.15
C THR A 221 -32.10 -35.25 -9.29
N VAL A 222 -33.13 -36.03 -8.97
CA VAL A 222 -34.39 -36.11 -9.74
C VAL A 222 -35.54 -35.76 -8.80
N ILE A 223 -35.56 -34.51 -8.34
CA ILE A 223 -36.64 -33.99 -7.50
C ILE A 223 -37.87 -33.78 -8.38
N SER A 224 -38.82 -34.71 -8.26
CA SER A 224 -40.23 -34.46 -8.56
C SER A 224 -40.81 -33.57 -7.44
N ASN A 225 -41.74 -32.69 -7.79
CA ASN A 225 -42.00 -31.46 -7.02
C ASN A 225 -42.66 -31.63 -5.62
N ASP A 226 -43.10 -32.83 -5.24
CA ASP A 226 -44.23 -32.96 -4.29
C ASP A 226 -43.86 -33.34 -2.83
N GLN A 227 -42.60 -33.58 -2.46
CA GLN A 227 -42.25 -34.17 -1.14
C GLN A 227 -41.12 -33.48 -0.33
N MET A 228 -41.06 -32.14 -0.34
CA MET A 228 -40.38 -31.37 0.73
C MET A 228 -41.22 -30.16 1.19
N MET A 229 -42.29 -30.46 1.94
CA MET A 229 -43.20 -29.48 2.56
C MET A 229 -43.42 -29.78 4.05
N VAL A 230 -42.31 -29.91 4.81
CA VAL A 230 -42.32 -29.97 6.28
C VAL A 230 -41.15 -29.16 6.86
N ASN A 231 -41.47 -28.06 7.53
CA ASN A 231 -40.61 -27.32 8.47
C ASN A 231 -39.26 -26.78 7.96
N THR A 232 -39.25 -26.07 6.83
CA THR A 232 -38.32 -24.94 6.61
C THR A 232 -39.06 -23.63 6.84
N THR A 233 -38.39 -22.59 7.36
CA THR A 233 -38.95 -21.23 7.30
C THR A 233 -38.77 -20.66 5.90
N GLU A 234 -39.56 -19.66 5.52
CA GLU A 234 -39.41 -18.99 4.21
C GLU A 234 -37.98 -18.47 4.00
N GLN A 235 -37.35 -17.96 5.07
CA GLN A 235 -35.97 -17.46 5.06
C GLN A 235 -34.94 -18.56 4.79
N ASP A 236 -35.07 -19.74 5.41
CA ASP A 236 -34.19 -20.89 5.13
C ASP A 236 -34.32 -21.32 3.66
N SER A 237 -35.57 -21.37 3.18
CA SER A 237 -35.88 -21.75 1.80
C SER A 237 -35.26 -20.78 0.78
N GLU A 238 -35.26 -19.47 1.07
CA GLU A 238 -34.70 -18.46 0.16
C GLU A 238 -33.16 -18.44 0.21
N GLN A 239 -32.54 -18.66 1.39
CA GLN A 239 -31.08 -18.82 1.50
C GLN A 239 -30.56 -20.02 0.70
N ILE A 240 -31.18 -21.20 0.85
CA ILE A 240 -30.81 -22.41 0.09
C ILE A 240 -30.98 -22.17 -1.43
N ASN A 241 -32.11 -21.57 -1.84
CA ASN A 241 -32.36 -21.22 -3.24
C ASN A 241 -31.36 -20.18 -3.79
N ASN A 242 -30.72 -19.37 -2.94
CA ASN A 242 -29.70 -18.41 -3.36
C ASN A 242 -28.30 -19.04 -3.41
N GLN A 243 -27.95 -19.95 -2.50
CA GLN A 243 -26.70 -20.73 -2.58
C GLN A 243 -26.64 -21.60 -3.85
N ILE A 244 -27.73 -22.32 -4.17
CA ILE A 244 -27.84 -23.12 -5.39
C ILE A 244 -27.68 -22.24 -6.65
N LEU A 245 -28.33 -21.07 -6.66
CA LEU A 245 -28.21 -20.10 -7.76
C LEU A 245 -26.76 -19.64 -7.97
N VAL A 246 -26.05 -19.26 -6.90
CA VAL A 246 -24.66 -18.79 -7.03
C VAL A 246 -23.75 -19.92 -7.52
N ARG A 247 -23.94 -21.17 -7.04
CA ARG A 247 -23.15 -22.33 -7.48
C ARG A 247 -23.39 -22.66 -8.97
N GLU A 248 -24.63 -22.58 -9.45
CA GLU A 248 -24.95 -22.77 -10.87
C GLU A 248 -24.38 -21.64 -11.76
N ALA A 249 -24.44 -20.39 -11.29
CA ALA A 249 -23.88 -19.24 -11.99
C ALA A 249 -22.35 -19.28 -12.06
N TRP A 250 -21.68 -19.72 -10.98
CA TRP A 250 -20.22 -19.88 -10.95
C TRP A 250 -19.75 -20.91 -11.96
N ARG A 251 -20.38 -22.09 -12.02
CA ARG A 251 -20.04 -23.15 -12.98
C ARG A 251 -20.17 -22.68 -14.45
N LYS A 252 -21.19 -21.85 -14.75
CA LYS A 252 -21.34 -21.21 -16.07
C LYS A 252 -20.29 -20.14 -16.34
N ALA A 253 -19.86 -19.40 -15.31
CA ALA A 253 -18.82 -18.39 -15.44
C ALA A 253 -17.46 -19.03 -15.77
N GLU A 254 -17.16 -20.21 -15.22
CA GLU A 254 -15.97 -21.00 -15.61
C GLU A 254 -16.03 -21.46 -17.07
N ASP A 255 -17.18 -22.00 -17.52
CA ASP A 255 -17.42 -22.34 -18.94
C ASP A 255 -17.23 -21.13 -19.87
N ASP A 256 -17.75 -19.96 -19.49
CA ASP A 256 -17.72 -18.73 -20.27
C ASP A 256 -16.32 -18.09 -20.31
N VAL A 257 -15.59 -18.05 -19.19
CA VAL A 257 -14.20 -17.54 -19.13
C VAL A 257 -13.26 -18.43 -19.96
N ASN A 258 -13.44 -19.75 -19.94
CA ASN A 258 -12.64 -20.65 -20.76
C ASN A 258 -12.93 -20.47 -22.26
N ARG A 259 -14.21 -20.33 -22.65
CA ARG A 259 -14.61 -20.04 -24.04
C ARG A 259 -14.11 -18.67 -24.51
N ARG A 260 -14.09 -17.67 -23.63
CA ARG A 260 -13.50 -16.35 -23.88
C ARG A 260 -12.00 -16.47 -24.18
N LYS A 261 -11.22 -17.13 -23.33
CA LYS A 261 -9.77 -17.32 -23.53
C LYS A 261 -9.44 -18.00 -24.87
N GLN A 262 -10.20 -19.04 -25.24
CA GLN A 262 -10.09 -19.70 -26.55
C GLN A 262 -10.40 -18.73 -27.71
N THR A 263 -11.42 -17.89 -27.57
CA THR A 263 -11.80 -16.88 -28.57
C THR A 263 -10.71 -15.80 -28.72
N GLU A 264 -10.21 -15.27 -27.61
CA GLU A 264 -9.12 -14.28 -27.58
C GLU A 264 -7.85 -14.83 -28.24
N PHE A 265 -7.51 -16.10 -28.00
CA PHE A 265 -6.37 -16.76 -28.65
C PHE A 265 -6.56 -16.90 -30.17
N LEU A 266 -7.76 -17.30 -30.61
CA LEU A 266 -8.09 -17.45 -32.04
C LEU A 266 -8.21 -16.14 -32.81
N LEU A 267 -8.56 -15.04 -32.14
CA LEU A 267 -8.51 -13.69 -32.72
C LEU A 267 -7.07 -13.19 -32.79
N TRP A 268 -6.32 -13.29 -31.68
CA TRP A 268 -4.91 -12.93 -31.62
C TRP A 268 -4.07 -13.67 -32.66
N SER A 269 -4.24 -15.00 -32.83
CA SER A 269 -3.45 -15.79 -33.78
C SER A 269 -3.73 -15.44 -35.25
N LYS A 270 -4.79 -14.67 -35.54
CA LYS A 270 -5.13 -14.16 -36.88
C LYS A 270 -4.76 -12.69 -37.10
N LYS A 271 -4.69 -11.89 -36.03
CA LYS A 271 -4.49 -10.43 -36.08
C LYS A 271 -3.12 -9.96 -35.57
N GLY A 272 -2.46 -10.74 -34.72
CA GLY A 272 -1.25 -10.33 -34.01
C GLY A 272 -1.51 -9.19 -33.03
N GLY A 273 -0.62 -8.21 -33.01
CA GLY A 273 -0.76 -6.95 -32.29
C GLY A 273 0.06 -5.84 -32.97
N VAL A 274 -0.19 -4.59 -32.58
CA VAL A 274 0.44 -3.41 -33.21
C VAL A 274 1.87 -3.16 -32.73
N ASP A 275 2.63 -2.44 -33.54
CA ASP A 275 3.93 -1.87 -33.16
C ASP A 275 3.79 -0.98 -31.91
N PRO A 276 4.53 -1.26 -30.81
CA PRO A 276 4.56 -0.42 -29.62
C PRO A 276 4.95 1.04 -29.85
N LYS A 277 5.69 1.38 -30.92
CA LYS A 277 6.03 2.77 -31.28
C LYS A 277 4.94 3.50 -32.08
N SER A 278 3.90 2.79 -32.53
CA SER A 278 2.71 3.40 -33.13
C SER A 278 1.93 4.25 -32.12
N PRO A 279 1.05 5.18 -32.54
CA PRO A 279 0.23 5.98 -31.62
C PRO A 279 -0.64 5.13 -30.67
N LEU A 280 -1.15 3.99 -31.14
CA LEU A 280 -1.88 3.03 -30.31
C LEU A 280 -0.95 2.26 -29.37
N GLY A 281 0.24 1.86 -29.85
CA GLY A 281 1.27 1.25 -29.02
C GLY A 281 1.69 2.14 -27.85
N THR A 282 1.88 3.44 -28.14
CA THR A 282 2.22 4.48 -27.17
C THR A 282 1.10 4.68 -26.15
N ALA A 283 -0.16 4.77 -26.60
CA ALA A 283 -1.32 4.86 -25.69
C ALA A 283 -1.48 3.63 -24.78
N ALA A 284 -1.23 2.43 -25.31
CA ALA A 284 -1.26 1.20 -24.51
C ALA A 284 -0.09 1.14 -23.50
N ALA A 285 1.05 1.76 -23.80
CA ALA A 285 2.17 1.89 -22.86
C ALA A 285 1.86 2.84 -21.70
N PHE A 286 1.09 3.91 -21.93
CA PHE A 286 0.61 4.79 -20.85
C PHE A 286 -0.30 4.06 -19.83
N SER A 287 -0.91 2.94 -20.21
CA SER A 287 -1.73 2.07 -19.33
C SER A 287 -1.19 0.63 -19.23
N LYS A 288 0.13 0.47 -19.29
CA LYS A 288 0.87 -0.81 -19.33
C LYS A 288 0.63 -1.66 -18.07
N ALA A 289 -0.17 -2.71 -18.23
CA ALA A 289 -0.42 -3.69 -17.17
C ALA A 289 0.84 -4.45 -16.72
N SER A 290 1.04 -4.58 -15.40
CA SER A 290 1.99 -5.51 -14.80
C SER A 290 1.53 -6.97 -14.96
N LYS A 291 2.44 -7.94 -14.71
CA LYS A 291 2.07 -9.37 -14.72
C LYS A 291 1.01 -9.67 -13.67
N SER A 292 1.19 -9.14 -12.46
CA SER A 292 0.28 -9.31 -11.32
C SER A 292 -1.12 -8.73 -11.59
N SER A 293 -1.23 -7.57 -12.24
CA SER A 293 -2.52 -6.99 -12.64
C SER A 293 -3.26 -7.86 -13.65
N LEU A 294 -2.56 -8.48 -14.61
CA LEU A 294 -3.18 -9.41 -15.56
C LEU A 294 -3.67 -10.69 -14.88
N ILE A 295 -2.95 -11.18 -13.87
CA ILE A 295 -3.37 -12.34 -13.07
C ILE A 295 -4.59 -12.00 -12.21
N LEU A 296 -4.59 -10.84 -11.53
CA LEU A 296 -5.76 -10.34 -10.80
C LEU A 296 -6.97 -10.20 -11.73
N ALA A 297 -6.79 -9.62 -12.92
CA ALA A 297 -7.86 -9.43 -13.89
C ALA A 297 -8.45 -10.76 -14.40
N ASN A 298 -7.60 -11.74 -14.68
CA ASN A 298 -8.02 -13.09 -15.09
C ASN A 298 -8.93 -13.78 -14.04
N ASN A 299 -8.67 -13.53 -12.76
CA ASN A 299 -9.51 -14.02 -11.66
C ASN A 299 -10.77 -13.15 -11.49
N SER A 300 -10.64 -11.83 -11.64
CA SER A 300 -11.73 -10.86 -11.53
C SER A 300 -12.84 -11.08 -12.58
N LEU A 301 -12.48 -11.54 -13.78
CA LEU A 301 -13.43 -11.93 -14.81
C LEU A 301 -14.39 -13.04 -14.34
N LEU A 302 -13.93 -14.00 -13.53
CA LEU A 302 -14.79 -15.08 -13.05
C LEU A 302 -15.94 -14.55 -12.17
N PHE A 303 -15.63 -13.58 -11.31
CA PHE A 303 -16.64 -12.84 -10.54
C PHE A 303 -17.57 -12.01 -11.44
N GLU A 304 -17.04 -11.32 -12.45
CA GLU A 304 -17.83 -10.51 -13.39
C GLU A 304 -18.88 -11.37 -14.14
N TYR A 305 -18.47 -12.53 -14.68
CA TYR A 305 -19.36 -13.47 -15.37
C TYR A 305 -20.37 -14.13 -14.40
N ALA A 306 -19.95 -14.51 -13.19
CA ALA A 306 -20.86 -15.10 -12.20
C ALA A 306 -21.96 -14.09 -11.78
N SER A 307 -21.58 -12.82 -11.55
CA SER A 307 -22.51 -11.74 -11.21
C SER A 307 -23.58 -11.51 -12.28
N LYS A 308 -23.16 -11.59 -13.56
CA LYS A 308 -24.04 -11.47 -14.72
C LYS A 308 -25.06 -12.63 -14.81
N GLU A 309 -24.63 -13.88 -14.65
CA GLU A 309 -25.56 -15.02 -14.66
C GLU A 309 -26.50 -15.04 -13.44
N ILE A 310 -26.07 -14.49 -12.30
CA ILE A 310 -26.93 -14.26 -11.12
C ILE A 310 -28.06 -13.27 -11.47
N LEU A 311 -27.76 -12.05 -11.94
CA LEU A 311 -28.80 -11.06 -12.25
C LEU A 311 -29.79 -11.57 -13.29
N LYS A 312 -29.30 -12.15 -14.38
CA LYS A 312 -30.10 -12.78 -15.45
C LYS A 312 -31.05 -13.86 -14.91
N SER A 313 -30.63 -14.59 -13.88
CA SER A 313 -31.44 -15.64 -13.24
C SER A 313 -32.44 -15.06 -12.24
N LEU A 314 -32.09 -13.98 -11.52
CA LEU A 314 -33.01 -13.22 -10.66
C LEU A 314 -34.09 -12.52 -11.48
N GLU A 315 -33.74 -11.93 -12.63
CA GLU A 315 -34.71 -11.43 -13.62
C GLU A 315 -35.67 -12.54 -14.05
N LYS A 316 -35.16 -13.72 -14.39
CA LYS A 316 -35.98 -14.87 -14.80
C LYS A 316 -36.90 -15.34 -13.67
N ARG A 317 -36.48 -15.24 -12.40
CA ARG A 317 -37.34 -15.44 -11.22
C ARG A 317 -38.39 -14.33 -11.09
N ARG A 318 -38.03 -13.04 -11.22
CA ARG A 318 -38.96 -11.89 -11.14
C ARG A 318 -40.03 -11.96 -12.24
N ARG A 319 -39.63 -12.15 -13.51
CA ARG A 319 -40.56 -12.28 -14.64
C ARG A 319 -41.52 -13.47 -14.46
N ARG A 320 -41.05 -14.60 -13.89
CA ARG A 320 -41.93 -15.73 -13.52
C ARG A 320 -42.93 -15.36 -12.41
N ARG A 321 -42.50 -14.68 -11.34
CA ARG A 321 -43.40 -14.18 -10.27
C ARG A 321 -44.43 -13.19 -10.84
N GLN A 322 -44.04 -12.25 -11.70
CA GLN A 322 -44.94 -11.27 -12.36
C GLN A 322 -45.90 -11.87 -13.41
N ILE A 323 -45.69 -13.12 -13.85
CA ILE A 323 -46.66 -13.85 -14.69
C ILE A 323 -47.74 -14.55 -13.83
N LEU A 324 -47.48 -14.74 -12.52
CA LEU A 324 -48.38 -15.39 -11.57
C LEU A 324 -49.20 -14.38 -10.73
N ASP A 325 -48.75 -13.14 -10.60
CA ASP A 325 -49.42 -12.09 -9.83
C ASP A 325 -49.66 -10.86 -10.71
N SER A 326 -50.92 -10.44 -10.80
CA SER A 326 -51.39 -9.45 -11.79
C SER A 326 -51.36 -8.01 -11.30
N SER A 327 -50.71 -7.73 -10.17
CA SER A 327 -50.74 -6.41 -9.54
C SER A 327 -49.38 -5.86 -9.06
N SER A 328 -49.18 -4.56 -9.31
CA SER A 328 -48.14 -3.65 -8.81
C SER A 328 -46.78 -3.49 -9.55
N ASP A 329 -46.54 -2.21 -9.86
CA ASP A 329 -45.32 -1.43 -10.12
C ASP A 329 -44.19 -1.91 -11.08
N PRO A 330 -43.94 -1.16 -12.20
CA PRO A 330 -42.78 -1.37 -13.05
C PRO A 330 -41.49 -0.67 -12.55
N LEU A 331 -41.54 0.29 -11.61
CA LEU A 331 -40.47 1.29 -11.44
C LEU A 331 -39.16 0.83 -10.74
N PHE A 332 -38.98 -0.47 -10.49
CA PHE A 332 -37.75 -1.01 -9.89
C PHE A 332 -36.67 -1.32 -10.94
N SER A 333 -35.70 -0.40 -11.06
CA SER A 333 -34.49 -0.52 -11.88
C SER A 333 -33.62 -1.73 -11.51
N LEU A 334 -33.01 -2.34 -12.53
CA LEU A 334 -32.09 -3.50 -12.41
C LEU A 334 -30.99 -3.26 -11.36
N ASN A 335 -30.44 -2.05 -11.34
CA ASN A 335 -29.29 -1.69 -10.50
C ASN A 335 -29.63 -1.70 -9.02
N SER A 336 -30.86 -1.30 -8.63
CA SER A 336 -31.34 -1.37 -7.25
C SER A 336 -31.57 -2.81 -6.79
N LEU A 337 -32.13 -3.64 -7.68
CA LEU A 337 -32.35 -5.07 -7.42
C LEU A 337 -31.04 -5.85 -7.28
N GLY A 338 -30.04 -5.52 -8.11
CA GLY A 338 -28.70 -6.11 -8.05
C GLY A 338 -27.95 -5.71 -6.78
N HIS A 339 -27.90 -4.41 -6.45
CA HIS A 339 -27.22 -3.94 -5.24
C HIS A 339 -27.78 -4.57 -3.97
N ASN A 340 -29.09 -4.48 -3.74
CA ASN A 340 -29.72 -5.04 -2.54
C ASN A 340 -29.47 -6.56 -2.41
N PHE A 341 -29.39 -7.29 -3.53
CA PHE A 341 -29.08 -8.72 -3.52
C PHE A 341 -27.61 -8.98 -3.17
N PHE A 342 -26.66 -8.34 -3.87
CA PHE A 342 -25.23 -8.57 -3.65
C PHE A 342 -24.77 -8.10 -2.26
N ASP A 343 -25.27 -6.96 -1.78
CA ASP A 343 -24.96 -6.44 -0.43
C ASP A 343 -25.57 -7.32 0.69
N SER A 344 -26.62 -8.11 0.41
CA SER A 344 -27.21 -9.05 1.36
C SER A 344 -26.43 -10.36 1.52
N ILE A 345 -25.58 -10.73 0.55
CA ILE A 345 -24.86 -12.00 0.56
C ILE A 345 -23.50 -11.84 1.23
N LYS A 346 -23.37 -12.41 2.43
CA LYS A 346 -22.09 -12.55 3.14
C LYS A 346 -21.20 -13.61 2.48
N PHE A 347 -20.60 -13.27 1.34
CA PHE A 347 -19.78 -14.18 0.55
C PHE A 347 -18.33 -14.24 1.07
N THR A 348 -18.08 -15.06 2.09
CA THR A 348 -16.74 -15.23 2.71
C THR A 348 -16.14 -16.62 2.57
N GLU A 349 -16.92 -17.64 2.17
CA GLU A 349 -16.52 -19.06 2.26
C GLU A 349 -16.72 -19.86 0.94
N LEU A 350 -16.94 -19.19 -0.21
CA LEU A 350 -17.11 -19.85 -1.51
C LEU A 350 -16.08 -19.35 -2.54
N TYR A 351 -15.07 -20.19 -2.79
CA TYR A 351 -14.16 -20.16 -3.95
C TYR A 351 -13.51 -18.80 -4.31
N THR A 352 -12.72 -18.25 -3.39
CA THR A 352 -11.49 -17.55 -3.78
C THR A 352 -10.38 -18.60 -3.98
N PRO A 353 -10.06 -19.05 -5.21
CA PRO A 353 -8.87 -19.86 -5.42
C PRO A 353 -7.63 -19.06 -5.02
N PRO A 354 -6.65 -19.66 -4.31
CA PRO A 354 -5.43 -18.96 -3.92
C PRO A 354 -4.69 -18.47 -5.18
N ILE A 355 -4.20 -17.23 -5.13
CA ILE A 355 -3.46 -16.61 -6.24
C ILE A 355 -2.05 -17.23 -6.29
N HIS A 356 -1.94 -18.39 -6.94
CA HIS A 356 -0.67 -19.02 -7.27
C HIS A 356 0.04 -18.20 -8.36
N LEU A 357 0.79 -17.19 -7.92
CA LEU A 357 1.87 -16.62 -8.71
C LEU A 357 2.96 -17.68 -8.93
N SER A 358 3.59 -17.65 -10.10
CA SER A 358 4.62 -18.60 -10.50
C SER A 358 6.00 -18.26 -9.93
N ASP A 359 6.86 -19.28 -9.79
CA ASP A 359 8.24 -19.08 -9.33
C ASP A 359 8.99 -18.05 -10.19
N GLY A 360 9.68 -17.13 -9.51
CA GLY A 360 10.37 -15.99 -10.14
C GLY A 360 9.60 -14.67 -10.14
N GLU A 361 8.41 -14.59 -9.52
CA GLU A 361 7.67 -13.34 -9.32
C GLU A 361 8.08 -12.59 -8.04
N CYS A 362 7.77 -11.28 -7.99
CA CYS A 362 8.03 -10.47 -6.80
C CYS A 362 7.19 -11.00 -5.60
N PRO A 363 7.78 -11.20 -4.41
CA PRO A 363 7.12 -11.90 -3.32
C PRO A 363 5.85 -11.18 -2.85
N ILE A 364 4.74 -11.91 -2.81
CA ILE A 364 3.47 -11.38 -2.31
C ILE A 364 3.60 -11.09 -0.82
N GLU A 365 3.46 -9.82 -0.45
CA GLU A 365 3.41 -9.40 0.95
C GLU A 365 2.14 -9.96 1.61
N THR A 366 2.33 -11.08 2.31
CA THR A 366 1.33 -11.89 3.03
C THR A 366 1.74 -12.16 4.48
N HIS A 367 2.90 -11.63 4.89
CA HIS A 367 3.42 -11.75 6.25
C HIS A 367 2.61 -10.90 7.24
N PRO A 368 2.57 -11.26 8.53
CA PRO A 368 1.97 -10.42 9.57
C PRO A 368 2.65 -9.05 9.66
N CYS A 369 1.88 -8.00 9.91
CA CYS A 369 2.40 -6.64 10.03
C CYS A 369 3.20 -6.44 11.32
N ASP A 370 4.43 -5.94 11.20
CA ASP A 370 5.13 -5.38 12.36
C ASP A 370 4.69 -3.93 12.60
N ALA A 371 4.13 -3.69 13.78
CA ALA A 371 3.72 -2.35 14.23
C ALA A 371 4.92 -1.44 14.57
N HIS A 372 6.09 -2.02 14.85
CA HIS A 372 7.31 -1.29 15.24
C HIS A 372 8.19 -0.90 14.05
N TYR A 373 7.93 -1.43 12.85
CA TYR A 373 8.70 -1.08 11.66
C TYR A 373 8.46 0.39 11.27
N PRO A 374 9.49 1.26 11.28
CA PRO A 374 9.32 2.71 11.28
C PRO A 374 9.22 3.35 9.88
N TYR A 375 9.18 2.52 8.83
CA TYR A 375 9.16 2.92 7.42
C TYR A 375 7.98 2.30 6.67
N ARG A 376 7.58 2.94 5.56
CA ARG A 376 6.52 2.44 4.67
C ARG A 376 7.02 1.24 3.86
N SER A 377 6.17 0.24 3.63
CA SER A 377 6.34 -0.71 2.52
C SER A 377 6.33 0.03 1.18
N PHE A 378 6.66 -0.65 0.07
CA PHE A 378 6.57 -0.05 -1.27
C PHE A 378 5.16 -0.14 -1.86
N SER A 379 4.40 -1.17 -1.48
CA SER A 379 3.01 -1.34 -1.93
C SER A 379 1.98 -0.55 -1.12
N GLY A 380 2.34 0.00 0.05
CA GLY A 380 1.40 0.52 1.03
C GLY A 380 0.78 -0.54 1.97
N TYR A 381 1.09 -1.83 1.79
CA TYR A 381 0.71 -2.91 2.72
C TYR A 381 1.16 -2.62 4.16
N CYS A 382 0.36 -3.04 5.14
CA CYS A 382 0.60 -2.82 6.57
C CYS A 382 0.68 -1.35 7.00
N ASN A 383 0.26 -0.39 6.18
CA ASN A 383 0.03 0.98 6.64
C ASN A 383 -1.11 0.98 7.68
N ASN A 384 -2.30 0.50 7.29
CA ASN A 384 -3.35 0.16 8.23
C ASN A 384 -3.05 -1.22 8.88
N LEU A 385 -2.96 -1.28 10.21
CA LEU A 385 -2.62 -2.51 10.93
C LEU A 385 -3.81 -3.47 11.13
N ASN A 386 -5.04 -2.94 11.17
CA ASN A 386 -6.27 -3.73 11.30
C ASN A 386 -6.67 -4.36 9.96
N ASN A 387 -6.46 -3.62 8.87
CA ASN A 387 -6.81 -4.02 7.51
C ASN A 387 -5.60 -3.84 6.57
N PRO A 388 -4.63 -4.78 6.55
CA PRO A 388 -3.33 -4.61 5.89
C PRO A 388 -3.34 -4.26 4.40
N ASN A 389 -4.43 -4.55 3.69
CA ASN A 389 -4.59 -4.26 2.26
C ASN A 389 -5.21 -2.87 1.97
N PHE A 390 -5.63 -2.10 2.98
CA PHE A 390 -6.21 -0.77 2.76
C PHE A 390 -5.17 0.17 2.14
N GLY A 391 -5.49 0.70 0.96
CA GLY A 391 -4.58 1.55 0.18
C GLY A 391 -3.39 0.83 -0.44
N LYS A 392 -3.38 -0.51 -0.47
CA LYS A 392 -2.31 -1.29 -1.10
C LYS A 392 -2.38 -1.18 -2.63
N ALA A 393 -1.21 -1.17 -3.27
CA ALA A 393 -1.04 -1.40 -4.70
C ALA A 393 -1.70 -2.71 -5.16
N LEU A 394 -2.15 -2.75 -6.43
CA LEU A 394 -2.83 -3.90 -7.04
C LEU A 394 -4.17 -4.26 -6.35
N THR A 395 -4.92 -3.25 -5.89
CA THR A 395 -6.29 -3.39 -5.35
C THR A 395 -7.31 -2.64 -6.22
N THR A 396 -8.60 -2.73 -5.90
CA THR A 396 -9.63 -1.95 -6.58
C THR A 396 -9.67 -0.50 -6.10
N PHE A 397 -10.09 0.41 -6.98
CA PHE A 397 -10.54 1.74 -6.58
C PHE A 397 -11.72 1.66 -5.60
N GLN A 398 -11.82 2.63 -4.69
CA GLN A 398 -13.04 2.91 -3.93
C GLN A 398 -14.07 3.64 -4.81
N ARG A 399 -15.30 3.84 -4.30
CA ARG A 399 -16.31 4.66 -4.98
C ARG A 399 -17.00 5.62 -4.01
N LEU A 400 -17.26 6.84 -4.46
CA LEU A 400 -18.10 7.81 -3.75
C LEU A 400 -19.60 7.55 -3.93
N MET A 401 -19.96 6.91 -5.06
CA MET A 401 -21.32 6.50 -5.43
C MET A 401 -21.33 5.09 -6.07
N PRO A 402 -22.43 4.32 -5.96
CA PRO A 402 -22.57 3.03 -6.64
C PRO A 402 -22.35 3.10 -8.16
N ALA A 403 -21.78 2.03 -8.73
CA ALA A 403 -21.47 1.97 -10.17
C ALA A 403 -22.75 1.97 -11.03
N VAL A 404 -22.72 2.71 -12.13
CA VAL A 404 -23.81 2.77 -13.12
C VAL A 404 -23.36 2.14 -14.42
N TYR A 405 -23.74 0.87 -14.59
CA TYR A 405 -23.62 0.11 -15.83
C TYR A 405 -25.00 -0.13 -16.44
N GLU A 406 -25.06 -0.22 -17.77
CA GLU A 406 -26.27 -0.44 -18.58
C GLU A 406 -27.00 -1.74 -18.19
N ASN A 407 -26.21 -2.78 -17.85
CA ASN A 407 -26.70 -4.08 -17.39
C ASN A 407 -26.48 -4.31 -15.87
N GLY A 408 -26.18 -3.26 -15.12
CA GLY A 408 -25.86 -3.32 -13.68
C GLY A 408 -24.54 -4.00 -13.31
N ILE A 409 -23.82 -4.63 -14.24
CA ILE A 409 -22.58 -5.39 -13.95
C ILE A 409 -21.35 -4.78 -14.62
N ASN A 410 -21.29 -4.75 -15.95
CA ASN A 410 -20.05 -4.49 -16.68
C ASN A 410 -20.21 -3.75 -18.01
N HIS A 411 -21.42 -3.61 -18.56
CA HIS A 411 -21.64 -2.97 -19.85
C HIS A 411 -21.70 -1.45 -19.66
N PRO A 412 -20.78 -0.67 -20.25
CA PRO A 412 -20.77 0.79 -20.14
C PRO A 412 -22.10 1.43 -20.54
N ARG A 413 -22.44 2.56 -19.93
CA ARG A 413 -23.67 3.29 -20.21
C ARG A 413 -23.67 3.78 -21.67
N VAL A 414 -24.68 3.39 -22.43
CA VAL A 414 -24.90 3.74 -23.84
C VAL A 414 -26.27 4.38 -24.09
N THR A 415 -27.23 4.23 -23.18
CA THR A 415 -28.57 4.82 -23.30
C THR A 415 -28.74 6.04 -22.40
N SER A 416 -29.45 7.05 -22.89
CA SER A 416 -29.92 8.22 -22.16
C SER A 416 -31.02 7.85 -21.17
N VAL A 417 -31.19 8.63 -20.10
CA VAL A 417 -32.40 8.56 -19.24
C VAL A 417 -33.72 8.77 -20.00
N THR A 418 -33.67 9.32 -21.22
CA THR A 418 -34.82 9.49 -22.13
C THR A 418 -35.05 8.31 -23.08
N GLY A 419 -34.17 7.30 -23.08
CA GLY A 419 -34.26 6.11 -23.94
C GLY A 419 -33.56 6.23 -25.31
N VAL A 420 -33.02 7.40 -25.67
CA VAL A 420 -32.23 7.58 -26.90
C VAL A 420 -30.75 7.17 -26.69
N PRO A 421 -29.97 6.86 -27.74
CA PRO A 421 -28.53 6.63 -27.60
C PRO A 421 -27.79 7.87 -27.07
N LEU A 422 -26.74 7.65 -26.26
CA LEU A 422 -25.86 8.72 -25.79
C LEU A 422 -24.94 9.23 -26.89
N PRO A 423 -24.52 10.51 -26.84
CA PRO A 423 -23.52 11.06 -27.76
C PRO A 423 -22.19 10.32 -27.64
N SER A 424 -21.51 10.12 -28.78
CA SER A 424 -20.14 9.61 -28.79
C SER A 424 -19.21 10.51 -27.97
N ALA A 425 -18.25 9.92 -27.25
CA ALA A 425 -17.26 10.66 -26.49
C ALA A 425 -16.48 11.69 -27.35
N ARG A 426 -16.26 11.40 -28.64
CA ARG A 426 -15.65 12.36 -29.59
C ARG A 426 -16.58 13.53 -29.93
N LEU A 427 -17.89 13.29 -30.09
CA LEU A 427 -18.86 14.37 -30.31
C LEU A 427 -18.93 15.31 -29.09
N VAL A 428 -18.95 14.74 -27.88
CA VAL A 428 -18.88 15.53 -26.65
C VAL A 428 -17.56 16.33 -26.61
N SER A 429 -16.43 15.71 -26.92
CA SER A 429 -15.10 16.37 -26.96
C SER A 429 -15.08 17.54 -27.93
N ALA A 430 -15.34 17.32 -29.21
CA ALA A 430 -15.24 18.34 -30.27
C ALA A 430 -16.19 19.53 -30.06
N MET A 431 -17.34 19.33 -29.40
CA MET A 431 -18.33 20.39 -29.15
C MET A 431 -18.14 21.10 -27.80
N SER A 432 -17.62 20.40 -26.78
CA SER A 432 -17.43 20.97 -25.44
C SER A 432 -16.05 21.60 -25.26
N HIS A 433 -15.01 20.99 -25.85
CA HIS A 433 -13.59 21.24 -25.61
C HIS A 433 -12.84 21.73 -26.86
N PRO A 434 -13.19 22.90 -27.44
CA PRO A 434 -12.43 23.47 -28.54
C PRO A 434 -11.06 24.02 -28.06
N ASP A 435 -10.10 24.06 -28.98
CA ASP A 435 -8.76 24.60 -28.77
C ASP A 435 -8.79 26.13 -28.74
N ILE A 436 -8.92 26.71 -27.54
CA ILE A 436 -8.90 28.15 -27.28
C ILE A 436 -7.97 28.38 -26.09
N SER A 437 -6.84 29.06 -26.32
CA SER A 437 -5.89 29.38 -25.25
C SER A 437 -6.38 30.58 -24.43
N HIS A 438 -6.45 30.39 -23.12
CA HIS A 438 -6.78 31.40 -22.11
C HIS A 438 -5.79 31.26 -20.95
N LEU A 439 -4.72 32.04 -20.97
CA LEU A 439 -3.62 31.90 -20.02
C LEU A 439 -4.00 32.33 -18.59
N HIS A 440 -3.73 31.48 -17.61
CA HIS A 440 -4.11 31.75 -16.21
C HIS A 440 -3.20 32.79 -15.55
N GLY A 441 -3.71 34.01 -15.36
CA GLY A 441 -2.94 35.19 -14.92
C GLY A 441 -2.28 35.14 -13.54
N ARG A 442 -2.48 34.08 -12.74
CA ARG A 442 -1.89 33.94 -11.38
C ARG A 442 -0.99 32.72 -11.18
N TYR A 443 -1.13 31.64 -11.95
CA TYR A 443 -0.45 30.37 -11.66
C TYR A 443 0.43 29.90 -12.82
N THR A 444 1.46 29.12 -12.49
CA THR A 444 2.50 28.70 -13.41
C THR A 444 2.22 27.33 -14.02
N LEU A 445 2.87 27.02 -15.13
CA LEU A 445 2.82 25.69 -15.76
C LEU A 445 3.36 24.58 -14.82
N MET A 446 4.18 24.92 -13.82
CA MET A 446 4.59 24.01 -12.74
C MET A 446 3.40 23.50 -11.91
N LEU A 447 2.31 24.26 -11.75
CA LEU A 447 1.12 23.80 -11.03
C LEU A 447 0.43 22.65 -11.78
N MET A 448 0.32 22.74 -13.11
CA MET A 448 -0.12 21.63 -13.98
C MET A 448 0.84 20.45 -13.86
N GLN A 449 2.15 20.69 -13.98
CA GLN A 449 3.14 19.61 -13.99
C GLN A 449 3.15 18.81 -12.67
N PHE A 450 2.99 19.50 -11.55
CA PHE A 450 2.92 18.87 -10.23
C PHE A 450 1.58 18.14 -10.01
N ALA A 451 0.47 18.61 -10.59
CA ALA A 451 -0.78 17.84 -10.62
C ALA A 451 -0.60 16.50 -11.35
N GLN A 452 0.18 16.46 -12.43
CA GLN A 452 0.50 15.23 -13.15
C GLN A 452 1.35 14.25 -12.30
N ILE A 453 2.41 14.75 -11.63
CA ILE A 453 3.19 13.94 -10.66
C ILE A 453 2.25 13.34 -9.59
N LEU A 454 1.31 14.14 -9.09
CA LEU A 454 0.39 13.76 -8.03
C LEU A 454 -0.68 12.75 -8.47
N ASP A 455 -1.19 12.82 -9.71
CA ASP A 455 -2.01 11.73 -10.29
C ASP A 455 -1.16 10.46 -10.44
N HIS A 456 0.09 10.59 -10.87
CA HIS A 456 0.98 9.46 -11.09
C HIS A 456 1.44 8.80 -9.78
N ASP A 457 1.42 9.50 -8.64
CA ASP A 457 1.70 8.89 -7.33
C ASP A 457 0.52 8.05 -6.82
N ILE A 458 -0.72 8.57 -6.96
CA ILE A 458 -1.94 8.00 -6.38
C ILE A 458 -2.60 6.96 -7.31
N THR A 459 -2.57 7.16 -8.63
CA THR A 459 -3.39 6.38 -9.59
C THR A 459 -2.61 5.87 -10.81
N PHE A 460 -2.81 4.58 -11.11
CA PHE A 460 -2.46 3.96 -12.38
C PHE A 460 -3.55 2.94 -12.73
N THR A 461 -4.35 3.21 -13.77
CA THR A 461 -5.33 2.23 -14.26
C THR A 461 -4.76 1.47 -15.48
N PRO A 462 -4.56 0.15 -15.40
CA PRO A 462 -4.04 -0.64 -16.51
C PRO A 462 -5.13 -1.10 -17.49
N VAL A 463 -4.74 -1.48 -18.70
CA VAL A 463 -5.63 -2.06 -19.75
C VAL A 463 -5.23 -3.48 -20.15
N HIS A 464 -6.14 -4.19 -20.83
CA HIS A 464 -5.86 -5.55 -21.34
C HIS A 464 -4.71 -5.58 -22.37
N LYS A 465 -3.90 -6.65 -22.29
CA LYS A 465 -2.92 -7.04 -23.32
C LYS A 465 -3.38 -8.32 -24.00
N GLY A 466 -2.98 -8.50 -25.26
CA GLY A 466 -3.11 -9.78 -25.96
C GLY A 466 -2.06 -10.79 -25.51
N TYR A 467 -2.12 -11.99 -26.11
CA TYR A 467 -1.15 -13.06 -25.84
C TYR A 467 0.29 -12.60 -26.13
N PHE A 468 1.25 -13.17 -25.40
CA PHE A 468 2.67 -12.78 -25.45
C PHE A 468 2.93 -11.28 -25.18
N SER A 469 2.09 -10.63 -24.37
CA SER A 469 2.12 -9.18 -24.09
C SER A 469 1.93 -8.27 -25.32
N SER A 470 1.36 -8.79 -26.40
CA SER A 470 1.02 -8.00 -27.59
C SER A 470 -0.06 -6.93 -27.31
N ILE A 471 -0.10 -5.90 -28.15
CA ILE A 471 -1.03 -4.78 -28.04
C ILE A 471 -2.15 -4.95 -29.07
N PRO A 472 -3.42 -5.21 -28.67
CA PRO A 472 -4.50 -5.44 -29.64
C PRO A 472 -4.91 -4.17 -30.40
N ASP A 473 -5.16 -4.28 -31.70
CA ASP A 473 -5.61 -3.16 -32.53
C ASP A 473 -7.10 -2.84 -32.34
N CYS A 474 -7.42 -2.06 -31.31
CA CYS A 474 -8.79 -1.59 -31.08
C CYS A 474 -9.24 -0.43 -32.00
N ARG A 475 -8.53 -0.12 -33.11
CA ARG A 475 -8.86 1.03 -33.96
C ARG A 475 -10.06 0.82 -34.88
N SER A 476 -10.31 -0.41 -35.34
CA SER A 476 -11.48 -0.68 -36.18
C SER A 476 -12.76 -0.68 -35.35
N CYS A 477 -13.86 -0.15 -35.89
CA CYS A 477 -15.13 -0.03 -35.16
C CYS A 477 -15.77 -1.39 -34.82
N ASP A 478 -15.34 -2.48 -35.48
CA ASP A 478 -15.72 -3.88 -35.26
C ASP A 478 -14.73 -4.65 -34.36
N SER A 479 -13.66 -4.01 -33.88
CA SER A 479 -12.63 -4.63 -33.03
C SER A 479 -13.11 -5.35 -31.76
N PRO A 480 -14.26 -5.03 -31.12
CA PRO A 480 -14.81 -5.85 -30.03
C PRO A 480 -15.14 -7.30 -30.46
N ILE A 481 -15.36 -7.53 -31.76
CA ILE A 481 -15.70 -8.83 -32.34
C ILE A 481 -14.49 -9.40 -33.09
N THR A 482 -13.74 -8.57 -33.82
CA THR A 482 -12.69 -9.04 -34.74
C THR A 482 -11.26 -8.97 -34.20
N VAL A 483 -11.05 -8.42 -33.01
CA VAL A 483 -9.71 -8.29 -32.39
C VAL A 483 -9.71 -8.73 -30.91
N HIS A 484 -10.50 -8.09 -30.04
CA HIS A 484 -10.51 -8.41 -28.61
C HIS A 484 -11.80 -7.92 -27.93
N PRO A 485 -12.48 -8.71 -27.06
CA PRO A 485 -13.79 -8.37 -26.50
C PRO A 485 -13.79 -7.16 -25.54
N GLU A 486 -12.62 -6.70 -25.10
CA GLU A 486 -12.45 -5.50 -24.26
C GLU A 486 -12.04 -4.26 -25.07
N CYS A 487 -11.97 -4.34 -26.40
CA CYS A 487 -11.96 -3.14 -27.23
C CYS A 487 -13.32 -2.43 -27.08
N MET A 488 -13.33 -1.10 -27.05
CA MET A 488 -14.55 -0.29 -27.03
C MET A 488 -14.34 1.01 -27.84
N PRO A 489 -14.11 0.91 -29.16
CA PRO A 489 -13.71 2.01 -30.03
C PRO A 489 -14.67 3.20 -29.98
N ILE A 490 -14.12 4.41 -30.00
CA ILE A 490 -14.89 5.66 -29.99
C ILE A 490 -15.27 6.01 -31.42
N GLN A 491 -16.57 6.10 -31.70
CA GLN A 491 -17.09 6.42 -33.03
C GLN A 491 -16.89 7.90 -33.35
N ILE A 492 -16.33 8.21 -34.51
CA ILE A 492 -16.22 9.59 -35.03
C ILE A 492 -17.59 9.98 -35.62
N PRO A 493 -18.17 11.15 -35.24
CA PRO A 493 -19.45 11.59 -35.76
C PRO A 493 -19.36 12.08 -37.22
N GLU A 494 -20.49 12.15 -37.91
CA GLU A 494 -20.60 12.88 -39.17
C GLU A 494 -20.39 14.39 -38.91
N GLY A 495 -19.58 15.04 -39.74
CA GLY A 495 -19.24 16.46 -39.59
C GLY A 495 -18.17 16.78 -38.53
N ASP A 496 -17.41 15.80 -38.04
CA ASP A 496 -16.26 16.04 -37.15
C ASP A 496 -15.25 17.02 -37.79
N PRO A 497 -14.74 18.02 -37.06
CA PRO A 497 -13.89 19.07 -37.64
C PRO A 497 -12.46 18.61 -37.97
N PHE A 498 -12.01 17.43 -37.54
CA PHE A 498 -10.64 16.97 -37.73
C PHE A 498 -10.53 15.52 -38.23
N TYR A 499 -11.36 14.59 -37.76
CA TYR A 499 -11.30 13.19 -38.17
C TYR A 499 -12.33 12.87 -39.25
N PRO A 500 -11.96 12.26 -40.39
CA PRO A 500 -12.95 11.89 -41.41
C PRO A 500 -13.79 10.69 -40.92
N HIS A 501 -15.13 10.82 -40.91
CA HIS A 501 -16.07 9.75 -40.51
C HIS A 501 -15.84 8.44 -41.28
N ILE A 502 -15.49 8.54 -42.58
CA ILE A 502 -15.03 7.41 -43.40
C ILE A 502 -13.54 7.58 -43.67
N ASN A 503 -12.74 6.56 -43.38
CA ASN A 503 -11.31 6.59 -43.64
C ASN A 503 -11.05 6.62 -45.17
N PRO A 504 -10.32 7.63 -45.70
CA PRO A 504 -10.20 7.86 -47.14
C PRO A 504 -9.36 6.80 -47.88
N THR A 505 -8.58 5.98 -47.15
CA THR A 505 -7.73 4.93 -47.74
C THR A 505 -8.42 3.57 -47.78
N THR A 506 -9.32 3.28 -46.84
CA THR A 506 -9.98 1.96 -46.69
C THR A 506 -11.46 1.96 -47.02
N GLY A 507 -12.12 3.13 -47.08
CA GLY A 507 -13.57 3.24 -47.29
C GLY A 507 -14.43 2.76 -46.11
N LEU A 508 -13.81 2.38 -45.00
CA LEU A 508 -14.49 1.92 -43.78
C LEU A 508 -14.75 3.09 -42.82
N ARG A 509 -15.75 2.94 -41.94
CA ARG A 509 -15.97 3.88 -40.83
C ARG A 509 -14.73 3.99 -39.95
N MET A 510 -14.37 5.22 -39.61
CA MET A 510 -13.24 5.51 -38.75
C MET A 510 -13.68 5.56 -37.28
N CYS A 511 -12.87 4.95 -36.41
CA CYS A 511 -12.99 5.08 -34.96
C CYS A 511 -11.63 5.46 -34.35
N LEU A 512 -11.66 6.07 -33.16
CA LEU A 512 -10.48 6.22 -32.32
C LEU A 512 -10.34 4.96 -31.46
N PRO A 513 -9.12 4.41 -31.30
CA PRO A 513 -8.92 3.18 -30.55
C PRO A 513 -9.13 3.40 -29.05
N PHE A 514 -9.75 2.43 -28.39
CA PHE A 514 -9.88 2.40 -26.93
C PHE A 514 -9.94 0.96 -26.45
N MET A 515 -9.13 0.64 -25.43
CA MET A 515 -9.17 -0.62 -24.69
C MET A 515 -9.69 -0.35 -23.28
N ARG A 516 -10.61 -1.20 -22.80
CA ARG A 516 -11.17 -1.12 -21.45
C ARG A 516 -10.12 -1.40 -20.36
N SER A 517 -10.35 -0.80 -19.20
CA SER A 517 -9.51 -0.97 -18.02
C SER A 517 -9.67 -2.37 -17.42
N LEU A 518 -8.58 -2.92 -16.88
CA LEU A 518 -8.60 -4.23 -16.24
C LEU A 518 -9.58 -4.26 -15.05
N PRO A 519 -10.48 -5.26 -14.97
CA PRO A 519 -11.23 -5.52 -13.75
C PRO A 519 -10.27 -5.95 -12.63
N GLY A 520 -10.58 -5.58 -11.40
CA GLY A 520 -9.86 -5.97 -10.18
C GLY A 520 -10.74 -6.58 -9.09
N GLN A 521 -12.06 -6.72 -9.35
CA GLN A 521 -13.03 -7.17 -8.36
C GLN A 521 -12.70 -8.58 -7.82
N GLN A 522 -12.69 -8.73 -6.50
CA GLN A 522 -12.47 -10.00 -5.80
C GLN A 522 -13.77 -10.55 -5.17
N ARG A 523 -14.93 -10.03 -5.62
CA ARG A 523 -16.26 -10.38 -5.14
C ARG A 523 -17.31 -10.25 -6.25
N ILE A 524 -18.42 -10.95 -6.06
CA ILE A 524 -19.62 -10.84 -6.89
C ILE A 524 -20.19 -9.42 -6.76
N GLY A 525 -20.55 -8.80 -7.88
CA GLY A 525 -21.04 -7.42 -7.97
C GLY A 525 -20.66 -6.72 -9.28
N PRO A 526 -20.89 -5.40 -9.39
CA PRO A 526 -20.45 -4.59 -10.52
C PRO A 526 -18.93 -4.58 -10.73
N ARG A 527 -18.49 -4.22 -11.94
CA ARG A 527 -17.07 -4.19 -12.35
C ARG A 527 -16.31 -3.03 -11.70
N ASP A 528 -15.44 -3.37 -10.75
CA ASP A 528 -14.45 -2.45 -10.19
C ASP A 528 -13.09 -2.63 -10.88
N GLN A 529 -12.40 -1.52 -11.13
CA GLN A 529 -11.14 -1.47 -11.87
C GLN A 529 -9.93 -1.53 -10.93
N THR A 530 -8.81 -2.06 -11.44
CA THR A 530 -7.54 -2.16 -10.68
C THR A 530 -6.79 -0.83 -10.64
N ASN A 531 -6.29 -0.42 -9.48
CA ASN A 531 -5.19 0.54 -9.33
C ASN A 531 -3.86 -0.22 -9.18
N GLN A 532 -2.85 0.08 -10.00
CA GLN A 532 -1.53 -0.55 -9.83
C GLN A 532 -0.67 0.11 -8.74
N ASN A 533 -0.91 1.37 -8.42
CA ASN A 533 -0.02 2.14 -7.56
C ASN A 533 -0.46 2.09 -6.08
N SER A 534 0.48 2.41 -5.19
CA SER A 534 0.19 2.83 -3.81
C SER A 534 -0.94 3.85 -3.79
N ALA A 535 -1.85 3.77 -2.83
CA ALA A 535 -2.84 4.84 -2.63
C ALA A 535 -2.23 6.08 -1.96
N TYR A 536 -1.09 5.93 -1.29
CA TYR A 536 -0.54 6.93 -0.39
C TYR A 536 0.26 7.99 -1.13
N LEU A 537 0.41 9.15 -0.49
CA LEU A 537 1.30 10.22 -0.95
C LEU A 537 2.73 9.92 -0.50
N ASP A 538 3.30 8.83 -1.01
CA ASP A 538 4.57 8.27 -0.55
C ASP A 538 5.70 8.26 -1.59
N LEU A 539 5.53 9.00 -2.69
CA LEU A 539 6.48 9.08 -3.80
C LEU A 539 6.72 7.70 -4.44
N SER A 540 5.69 6.87 -4.51
CA SER A 540 5.71 5.60 -5.23
C SER A 540 6.07 5.78 -6.71
N SER A 541 5.76 6.94 -7.30
CA SER A 541 6.20 7.35 -8.65
C SER A 541 7.70 7.60 -8.80
N VAL A 542 8.44 7.72 -7.69
CA VAL A 542 9.92 7.78 -7.62
C VAL A 542 10.51 6.46 -7.14
N TYR A 543 9.89 5.83 -6.12
CA TYR A 543 10.45 4.68 -5.40
C TYR A 543 9.93 3.31 -5.85
N GLY A 544 8.87 3.26 -6.64
CA GLY A 544 8.17 2.05 -7.06
C GLY A 544 7.05 1.63 -6.11
N SER A 545 5.99 1.02 -6.67
CA SER A 545 4.86 0.45 -5.91
C SER A 545 5.05 -1.02 -5.50
N ASP A 546 6.25 -1.59 -5.70
CA ASP A 546 6.62 -2.93 -5.23
C ASP A 546 8.13 -3.02 -4.90
N SER A 547 8.50 -4.02 -4.09
CA SER A 547 9.87 -4.18 -3.58
C SER A 547 10.92 -4.57 -4.62
N CYS A 548 10.51 -5.08 -5.79
CA CYS A 548 11.42 -5.45 -6.86
C CYS A 548 11.73 -4.25 -7.76
N MET A 549 10.70 -3.46 -8.10
CA MET A 549 10.88 -2.16 -8.74
C MET A 549 11.74 -1.23 -7.88
N ALA A 550 11.46 -1.15 -6.58
CA ALA A 550 12.26 -0.37 -5.63
C ALA A 550 13.72 -0.85 -5.51
N LYS A 551 13.97 -2.15 -5.73
CA LYS A 551 15.32 -2.73 -5.78
C LYS A 551 16.04 -2.33 -7.07
N ASP A 552 15.40 -2.47 -8.22
CA ASP A 552 16.02 -2.17 -9.52
C ASP A 552 16.32 -0.67 -9.69
N LEU A 553 15.59 0.20 -8.97
CA LEU A 553 15.81 1.65 -8.90
C LEU A 553 16.89 2.08 -7.89
N ARG A 554 17.49 1.17 -7.10
CA ARG A 554 18.51 1.51 -6.08
C ARG A 554 19.94 1.28 -6.55
N ALA A 555 20.85 2.16 -6.10
CA ALA A 555 22.29 2.00 -6.33
C ALA A 555 22.95 1.04 -5.33
N PHE A 556 22.29 0.73 -4.20
CA PHE A 556 22.84 -0.02 -3.06
C PHE A 556 24.20 0.50 -2.57
N HIS A 557 24.38 1.83 -2.67
CA HIS A 557 25.55 2.55 -2.21
C HIS A 557 25.11 3.87 -1.56
N ILE A 558 25.47 4.07 -0.30
CA ILE A 558 25.19 5.25 0.55
C ILE A 558 23.71 5.73 0.52
N GLY A 559 22.77 4.79 0.36
CA GLY A 559 21.32 5.03 0.37
C GLY A 559 20.75 5.63 -0.92
N LYS A 560 21.52 5.69 -2.01
CA LYS A 560 21.12 6.34 -3.26
C LYS A 560 20.19 5.52 -4.16
N LEU A 561 19.39 6.23 -4.94
CA LEU A 561 18.78 5.74 -6.18
C LEU A 561 19.85 5.61 -7.28
N ASN A 562 19.63 4.65 -8.18
CA ASN A 562 20.42 4.41 -9.38
C ASN A 562 20.26 5.56 -10.38
N VAL A 563 21.29 5.87 -11.18
CA VAL A 563 21.33 7.06 -12.04
C VAL A 563 22.00 6.80 -13.39
N THR A 564 21.73 7.63 -14.39
CA THR A 564 22.57 7.74 -15.59
C THR A 564 23.48 8.95 -15.47
N VAL A 565 24.79 8.72 -15.41
CA VAL A 565 25.79 9.80 -15.37
C VAL A 565 25.67 10.67 -16.62
N HIS A 566 25.63 11.99 -16.44
CA HIS A 566 25.44 12.92 -17.55
C HIS A 566 26.66 12.91 -18.49
N HIS A 567 26.43 12.85 -19.81
CA HIS A 567 27.52 12.68 -20.78
C HIS A 567 28.36 13.96 -20.98
N ILE A 568 27.77 15.14 -20.77
CA ILE A 568 28.49 16.42 -20.68
C ILE A 568 29.09 16.53 -19.28
N PRO A 569 30.42 16.74 -19.13
CA PRO A 569 31.07 16.87 -17.83
C PRO A 569 30.51 17.98 -16.95
N LEU A 570 30.66 17.82 -15.63
CA LEU A 570 30.22 18.75 -14.58
C LEU A 570 28.70 18.97 -14.46
N ARG A 571 27.88 18.29 -15.28
CA ARG A 571 26.42 18.23 -15.09
C ARG A 571 26.02 17.15 -14.10
N LYS A 572 24.94 17.41 -13.36
CA LYS A 572 24.31 16.49 -12.40
C LYS A 572 23.66 15.32 -13.13
N ASP A 573 23.60 14.17 -12.46
CA ASP A 573 23.10 12.93 -13.05
C ASP A 573 21.63 13.02 -13.54
N LEU A 574 21.29 12.13 -14.47
CA LEU A 574 19.95 11.91 -15.01
C LEU A 574 19.30 10.68 -14.36
N MET A 575 18.00 10.51 -14.59
CA MET A 575 17.29 9.27 -14.27
C MET A 575 17.95 8.04 -14.92
N PRO A 576 17.84 6.84 -14.32
CA PRO A 576 18.34 5.61 -14.91
C PRO A 576 17.61 5.30 -16.24
N GLN A 577 18.31 4.73 -17.21
CA GLN A 577 17.81 4.50 -18.57
C GLN A 577 17.64 3.01 -18.92
N SER A 578 16.73 2.74 -19.87
CA SER A 578 16.35 1.41 -20.33
C SER A 578 16.13 1.40 -21.85
N SER A 579 16.74 0.43 -22.52
CA SER A 579 16.52 0.12 -23.94
C SER A 579 15.49 -0.99 -24.18
N ILE A 580 14.90 -1.55 -23.10
CA ILE A 580 13.91 -2.64 -23.18
C ILE A 580 12.46 -2.13 -23.08
N HIS A 581 12.23 -0.82 -23.21
CA HIS A 581 10.89 -0.22 -23.31
C HIS A 581 10.52 -0.10 -24.79
N PRO A 582 9.74 -1.05 -25.36
CA PRO A 582 9.49 -1.08 -26.80
C PRO A 582 8.70 0.14 -27.29
N GLU A 583 7.92 0.79 -26.42
CA GLU A 583 7.18 2.02 -26.69
C GLU A 583 8.06 3.26 -26.97
N CYS A 584 9.37 3.19 -26.69
CA CYS A 584 10.22 4.39 -26.69
C CYS A 584 10.46 4.94 -28.09
N LYS A 585 10.08 6.20 -28.35
CA LYS A 585 10.22 6.88 -29.65
C LYS A 585 11.59 7.55 -29.87
N SER A 586 12.46 7.58 -28.87
CA SER A 586 13.83 8.09 -28.95
C SER A 586 14.63 7.50 -30.13
N SER A 587 15.43 8.32 -30.79
CA SER A 587 16.44 7.91 -31.77
C SER A 587 17.63 7.17 -31.13
N SER A 588 17.97 7.51 -29.87
CA SER A 588 19.00 6.78 -29.10
C SER A 588 18.59 5.35 -28.73
N GLY A 589 17.29 5.05 -28.75
CA GLY A 589 16.71 3.78 -28.29
C GLY A 589 16.55 3.65 -26.78
N TYR A 590 16.78 4.70 -26.00
CA TYR A 590 16.64 4.70 -24.54
C TYR A 590 15.46 5.56 -24.07
N CYS A 591 14.68 5.01 -23.14
CA CYS A 591 13.77 5.78 -22.29
C CYS A 591 14.23 5.69 -20.83
N PHE A 592 13.84 6.67 -20.01
CA PHE A 592 14.12 6.62 -18.58
C PHE A 592 13.14 5.72 -17.84
N ILE A 593 13.61 5.17 -16.71
CA ILE A 593 12.82 4.40 -15.75
C ILE A 593 12.75 5.13 -14.41
N GLY A 594 11.71 4.84 -13.65
CA GLY A 594 11.42 5.39 -12.33
C GLY A 594 10.38 4.52 -11.63
N GLY A 595 9.80 5.02 -10.54
CA GLY A 595 8.77 4.31 -9.79
C GLY A 595 7.41 4.18 -10.51
N ASP A 596 7.24 4.87 -11.63
CA ASP A 596 6.08 4.76 -12.51
C ASP A 596 6.48 4.48 -13.96
N GLY A 597 5.64 3.76 -14.72
CA GLY A 597 5.89 3.47 -16.14
C GLY A 597 5.79 4.69 -17.07
N ARG A 598 5.15 5.78 -16.62
CA ARG A 598 4.86 6.99 -17.40
C ARG A 598 5.94 8.08 -17.30
N VAL A 599 7.03 7.88 -16.54
CA VAL A 599 8.03 8.95 -16.28
C VAL A 599 8.65 9.58 -17.53
N SER A 600 8.71 8.85 -18.65
CA SER A 600 9.21 9.33 -19.96
C SER A 600 8.10 9.87 -20.88
N GLU A 601 6.86 10.03 -20.41
CA GLU A 601 5.72 10.38 -21.27
C GLU A 601 5.91 11.74 -21.96
N GLN A 602 6.38 12.77 -21.25
CA GLN A 602 6.79 14.05 -21.84
C GLN A 602 7.96 14.70 -21.06
N ALA A 603 8.67 15.62 -21.71
CA ALA A 603 9.97 16.13 -21.24
C ALA A 603 9.90 16.94 -19.92
N GLY A 604 8.79 17.64 -19.68
CA GLY A 604 8.49 18.36 -18.44
C GLY A 604 8.26 17.45 -17.24
N LEU A 605 7.57 16.33 -17.45
CA LEU A 605 7.38 15.29 -16.44
C LEU A 605 8.72 14.62 -16.11
N THR A 606 9.48 14.27 -17.15
CA THR A 606 10.83 13.69 -17.05
C THR A 606 11.79 14.59 -16.26
N SER A 607 11.75 15.91 -16.51
CA SER A 607 12.58 16.89 -15.80
C SER A 607 12.25 16.93 -14.31
N LEU A 608 10.96 16.92 -13.94
CA LEU A 608 10.56 17.00 -12.53
C LEU A 608 10.85 15.69 -11.78
N HIS A 609 10.65 14.51 -12.39
CA HIS A 609 11.12 13.25 -11.80
C HIS A 609 12.66 13.21 -11.64
N THR A 610 13.42 13.80 -12.56
CA THR A 610 14.89 13.86 -12.42
C THR A 610 15.30 14.76 -11.26
N ILE A 611 14.62 15.89 -11.06
CA ILE A 611 14.81 16.74 -9.86
C ILE A 611 14.47 15.97 -8.57
N PHE A 612 13.39 15.19 -8.56
CA PHE A 612 12.97 14.40 -7.39
C PHE A 612 13.98 13.29 -7.05
N LEU A 613 14.53 12.61 -8.06
CA LEU A 613 15.62 11.64 -7.89
C LEU A 613 16.90 12.30 -7.36
N ARG A 614 17.24 13.50 -7.87
CA ARG A 614 18.39 14.28 -7.40
C ARG A 614 18.21 14.68 -5.93
N GLU A 615 17.01 15.06 -5.52
CA GLU A 615 16.69 15.44 -4.13
C GLU A 615 16.86 14.29 -3.15
N HIS A 616 16.35 13.08 -3.46
CA HIS A 616 16.61 11.89 -2.64
C HIS A 616 18.11 11.63 -2.49
N ASN A 617 18.86 11.69 -3.60
CA ASN A 617 20.31 11.46 -3.58
C ASN A 617 21.08 12.55 -2.81
N ARG A 618 20.61 13.81 -2.83
CA ARG A 618 21.13 14.93 -2.04
C ARG A 618 20.93 14.68 -0.54
N ILE A 619 19.73 14.31 -0.12
CA ILE A 619 19.42 13.98 1.29
C ILE A 619 20.25 12.78 1.75
N ALA A 620 20.32 11.70 0.95
CA ALA A 620 21.10 10.51 1.25
C ALA A 620 22.60 10.81 1.48
N GLU A 621 23.20 11.67 0.64
CA GLU A 621 24.59 12.10 0.85
C GLU A 621 24.79 12.88 2.16
N VAL A 622 23.87 13.78 2.52
CA VAL A 622 23.99 14.57 3.75
C VAL A 622 23.83 13.67 4.97
N LEU A 623 22.84 12.76 4.96
CA LEU A 623 22.65 11.75 6.02
C LEU A 623 23.88 10.85 6.17
N HIS A 624 24.48 10.38 5.07
CA HIS A 624 25.70 9.57 5.12
C HIS A 624 26.89 10.33 5.76
N ARG A 625 27.04 11.62 5.47
CA ARG A 625 28.10 12.46 6.06
C ARG A 625 27.85 12.77 7.55
N LEU A 626 26.59 12.93 7.95
CA LEU A 626 26.20 13.16 9.35
C LEU A 626 26.28 11.90 10.21
N ASN A 627 25.90 10.75 9.63
CA ASN A 627 25.83 9.44 10.28
C ASN A 627 26.66 8.38 9.51
N PRO A 628 28.01 8.45 9.53
CA PRO A 628 28.86 7.49 8.81
C PRO A 628 28.73 6.03 9.28
N HIS A 629 28.06 5.80 10.42
CA HIS A 629 27.76 4.48 10.98
C HIS A 629 26.44 3.89 10.48
N TRP A 630 25.59 4.65 9.79
CA TRP A 630 24.38 4.12 9.15
C TRP A 630 24.72 3.33 7.89
N ASN A 631 24.02 2.21 7.68
CA ASN A 631 24.15 1.41 6.47
C ASN A 631 23.27 1.95 5.33
N ASP A 632 23.43 1.37 4.13
CA ASP A 632 22.67 1.76 2.92
C ASP A 632 21.15 1.80 3.13
N GLU A 633 20.59 0.79 3.81
CA GLU A 633 19.15 0.68 4.06
C GLU A 633 18.64 1.80 4.97
N ILE A 634 19.34 2.07 6.08
CA ILE A 634 18.96 3.12 7.03
C ILE A 634 19.05 4.51 6.35
N ILE A 635 20.08 4.76 5.54
CA ILE A 635 20.22 6.02 4.80
C ILE A 635 19.11 6.14 3.74
N TYR A 636 18.87 5.09 2.94
CA TYR A 636 17.82 5.06 1.92
C TYR A 636 16.43 5.33 2.52
N GLN A 637 16.05 4.60 3.58
CA GLN A 637 14.72 4.72 4.18
C GLN A 637 14.53 6.07 4.89
N ASN A 638 15.57 6.64 5.51
CA ASN A 638 15.47 8.00 6.07
C ASN A 638 15.39 9.07 4.98
N ALA A 639 16.15 8.95 3.89
CA ALA A 639 16.06 9.86 2.74
C ALA A 639 14.66 9.81 2.10
N ARG A 640 14.11 8.60 1.88
CA ARG A 640 12.71 8.40 1.45
C ARG A 640 11.73 9.04 2.44
N LYS A 641 11.83 8.73 3.73
CA LYS A 641 10.92 9.26 4.76
C LYS A 641 10.93 10.80 4.85
N ILE A 642 12.10 11.43 4.79
CA ILE A 642 12.24 12.90 4.82
C ILE A 642 11.70 13.53 3.52
N PHE A 643 12.00 12.95 2.36
CA PHE A 643 11.52 13.52 1.09
C PHE A 643 10.00 13.32 0.92
N THR A 644 9.46 12.16 1.28
CA THR A 644 8.01 11.93 1.38
C THR A 644 7.33 12.95 2.30
N ALA A 645 7.91 13.25 3.48
CA ALA A 645 7.37 14.26 4.37
C ALA A 645 7.42 15.68 3.77
N SER A 646 8.51 16.02 3.09
CA SER A 646 8.68 17.30 2.38
C SER A 646 7.70 17.44 1.21
N TYR A 647 7.41 16.34 0.50
CA TYR A 647 6.40 16.26 -0.54
C TYR A 647 4.98 16.42 0.01
N GLN A 648 4.64 15.73 1.11
CA GLN A 648 3.35 15.92 1.80
C GLN A 648 3.16 17.36 2.30
N GLN A 649 4.20 17.99 2.85
CA GLN A 649 4.20 19.42 3.17
C GLN A 649 3.86 20.27 1.93
N ILE A 650 4.54 20.07 0.80
CA ILE A 650 4.29 20.82 -0.45
C ILE A 650 2.86 20.58 -0.98
N VAL A 651 2.35 19.34 -0.96
CA VAL A 651 1.00 19.02 -1.42
C VAL A 651 -0.06 19.81 -0.65
N TYR A 652 0.00 19.85 0.69
CA TYR A 652 -1.07 20.46 1.50
C TYR A 652 -0.83 21.94 1.83
N ASN A 653 0.42 22.40 1.89
CA ASN A 653 0.77 23.81 2.12
C ASN A 653 0.77 24.64 0.83
N GLU A 654 1.33 24.10 -0.24
CA GLU A 654 1.50 24.82 -1.51
C GLU A 654 0.39 24.46 -2.50
N PHE A 655 0.23 23.19 -2.88
CA PHE A 655 -0.61 22.78 -4.01
C PHE A 655 -2.13 22.89 -3.74
N LEU A 656 -2.66 22.18 -2.73
CA LEU A 656 -4.12 22.07 -2.50
C LEU A 656 -4.83 23.43 -2.30
N PRO A 657 -4.25 24.44 -1.61
CA PRO A 657 -4.88 25.76 -1.51
C PRO A 657 -5.05 26.50 -2.85
N ARG A 658 -4.26 26.19 -3.90
CA ARG A 658 -4.48 26.73 -5.25
C ARG A 658 -5.60 25.98 -5.98
N ILE A 659 -5.68 24.66 -5.83
CA ILE A 659 -6.72 23.85 -6.48
C ILE A 659 -8.10 24.11 -5.87
N LEU A 660 -8.20 24.08 -4.55
CA LEU A 660 -9.47 24.03 -3.81
C LEU A 660 -9.91 25.38 -3.22
N GLY A 661 -8.99 26.32 -3.01
CA GLY A 661 -9.24 27.52 -2.22
C GLY A 661 -9.36 27.23 -0.71
N TRP A 662 -9.13 28.27 0.11
CA TRP A 662 -9.08 28.11 1.57
C TRP A 662 -10.41 27.65 2.19
N ASP A 663 -11.53 28.16 1.69
CA ASP A 663 -12.88 27.80 2.16
C ASP A 663 -13.14 26.27 2.07
N ALA A 664 -12.57 25.59 1.06
CA ALA A 664 -12.66 24.13 0.91
C ALA A 664 -11.55 23.37 1.67
N VAL A 665 -10.33 23.93 1.76
CA VAL A 665 -9.23 23.38 2.58
C VAL A 665 -9.63 23.27 4.06
N ASP A 666 -10.28 24.29 4.61
CA ASP A 666 -10.81 24.26 5.98
C ASP A 666 -12.04 23.32 6.08
N LYS A 667 -12.96 23.33 5.11
CA LYS A 667 -14.16 22.44 5.09
C LYS A 667 -13.82 20.95 5.12
N TYR A 668 -12.74 20.53 4.49
CA TYR A 668 -12.35 19.12 4.37
C TYR A 668 -11.21 18.70 5.33
N ASP A 669 -10.85 19.53 6.33
CA ASP A 669 -9.74 19.29 7.27
C ASP A 669 -8.40 18.99 6.54
N LEU A 670 -8.10 19.74 5.49
CA LEU A 670 -6.86 19.60 4.71
C LEU A 670 -5.74 20.49 5.23
N ARG A 671 -6.06 21.46 6.08
CA ARG A 671 -5.09 22.38 6.65
C ARG A 671 -4.05 21.64 7.50
N LEU A 672 -2.81 22.10 7.44
CA LEU A 672 -1.69 21.57 8.21
C LEU A 672 -1.59 22.22 9.59
N SER A 673 -0.96 21.52 10.53
CA SER A 673 -0.75 22.03 11.88
C SER A 673 0.44 22.99 11.89
N SER A 674 0.32 24.14 12.56
CA SER A 674 1.41 25.13 12.65
C SER A 674 2.53 24.70 13.62
N ALA A 675 2.20 23.89 14.62
CA ALA A 675 3.10 23.32 15.61
C ALA A 675 2.56 21.97 16.11
N GLY A 676 3.41 21.20 16.81
CA GLY A 676 3.04 19.89 17.37
C GLY A 676 2.66 18.85 16.30
N TYR A 677 1.77 17.93 16.68
CA TYR A 677 1.41 16.71 15.94
C TYR A 677 -0.09 16.62 15.59
N TYR A 678 -0.38 15.98 14.46
CA TYR A 678 -1.73 15.61 14.02
C TYR A 678 -2.20 14.33 14.72
N LYS A 679 -3.41 14.37 15.31
CA LYS A 679 -3.94 13.31 16.20
C LYS A 679 -5.19 12.60 15.69
N SER A 680 -5.66 12.95 14.48
CA SER A 680 -6.96 12.48 13.96
C SER A 680 -6.83 11.30 12.99
N TYR A 681 -5.72 10.54 13.04
CA TYR A 681 -5.55 9.32 12.26
C TYR A 681 -6.65 8.29 12.59
N SER A 682 -7.26 7.70 11.56
CA SER A 682 -8.40 6.79 11.70
C SER A 682 -8.07 5.39 11.15
N PRO A 683 -7.87 4.37 12.00
CA PRO A 683 -7.60 2.99 11.56
C PRO A 683 -8.83 2.29 10.95
N ASP A 684 -10.03 2.86 11.10
CA ASP A 684 -11.26 2.38 10.46
C ASP A 684 -11.50 3.00 9.07
N CYS A 685 -10.66 3.94 8.65
CA CYS A 685 -10.78 4.60 7.35
C CYS A 685 -9.93 3.90 6.26
N HIS A 686 -10.44 3.94 5.02
CA HIS A 686 -9.77 3.44 3.83
C HIS A 686 -9.22 4.61 2.98
N PRO A 687 -7.90 4.66 2.69
CA PRO A 687 -7.28 5.74 1.91
C PRO A 687 -7.32 5.53 0.38
N GLY A 688 -7.59 4.30 -0.08
CA GLY A 688 -7.59 3.94 -1.51
C GLY A 688 -8.39 4.90 -2.40
N PRO A 689 -7.88 5.27 -3.59
CA PRO A 689 -8.48 6.33 -4.40
C PRO A 689 -9.87 5.99 -4.91
N PHE A 690 -10.73 7.01 -4.99
CA PHE A 690 -12.05 6.91 -5.60
C PHE A 690 -11.96 6.78 -7.13
N THR A 691 -12.77 5.92 -7.73
CA THR A 691 -12.90 5.78 -9.19
C THR A 691 -13.23 7.14 -9.83
N GLU A 692 -14.07 7.93 -9.18
CA GLU A 692 -14.54 9.21 -9.71
C GLU A 692 -13.49 10.33 -9.59
N PHE A 693 -12.52 10.17 -8.68
CA PHE A 693 -11.30 10.97 -8.63
C PHE A 693 -10.37 10.60 -9.81
N ALA A 694 -10.03 9.30 -9.94
CA ALA A 694 -9.06 8.81 -10.91
C ALA A 694 -9.54 8.89 -12.38
N ALA A 695 -10.83 8.68 -12.64
CA ALA A 695 -11.41 8.65 -13.99
C ALA A 695 -11.95 10.01 -14.47
N ALA A 696 -12.17 10.98 -13.57
CA ALA A 696 -12.73 12.29 -13.93
C ALA A 696 -12.14 13.45 -13.12
N ALA A 697 -12.38 13.55 -11.81
CA ALA A 697 -12.19 14.80 -11.09
C ALA A 697 -10.72 15.24 -10.96
N PHE A 698 -9.74 14.33 -10.97
CA PHE A 698 -8.31 14.68 -10.96
C PHE A 698 -7.68 14.79 -12.36
N ARG A 699 -8.45 14.54 -13.44
CA ARG A 699 -8.03 14.79 -14.83
C ARG A 699 -7.97 16.29 -15.20
N ILE A 700 -8.16 17.18 -14.23
CA ILE A 700 -8.10 18.65 -14.35
C ILE A 700 -6.81 19.15 -15.03
N GLY A 701 -5.68 18.48 -14.81
CA GLY A 701 -4.41 18.82 -15.46
C GLY A 701 -4.46 18.81 -16.99
N HIS A 702 -5.42 18.10 -17.60
CA HIS A 702 -5.57 18.04 -19.05
C HIS A 702 -6.05 19.37 -19.65
N SER A 703 -6.82 20.19 -18.92
CA SER A 703 -7.25 21.52 -19.37
C SER A 703 -6.12 22.56 -19.19
N LEU A 704 -5.31 22.43 -18.15
CA LEU A 704 -4.20 23.33 -17.83
C LEU A 704 -3.00 23.26 -18.81
N LEU A 705 -3.01 22.32 -19.76
CA LEU A 705 -1.89 22.02 -20.65
C LEU A 705 -1.72 23.07 -21.76
N ARG A 706 -0.54 23.70 -21.79
CA ARG A 706 -0.06 24.51 -22.92
C ARG A 706 0.31 23.60 -24.10
N PRO A 707 0.14 24.02 -25.37
CA PRO A 707 0.56 23.24 -26.53
C PRO A 707 2.09 23.01 -26.64
N HIS A 708 2.88 23.82 -25.95
CA HIS A 708 4.33 23.73 -25.92
C HIS A 708 4.87 23.73 -24.50
N ILE A 709 5.97 23.00 -24.27
CA ILE A 709 6.81 23.11 -23.08
C ILE A 709 7.80 24.25 -23.34
N PRO A 710 7.69 25.39 -22.63
CA PRO A 710 8.57 26.53 -22.82
C PRO A 710 9.94 26.30 -22.17
N ARG A 711 10.96 26.94 -22.72
CA ARG A 711 12.35 26.89 -22.24
C ARG A 711 12.83 28.29 -21.87
N MET A 712 13.59 28.43 -20.78
CA MET A 712 14.04 29.72 -20.25
C MET A 712 15.52 29.70 -19.85
N SER A 713 16.24 30.76 -20.20
CA SER A 713 17.64 30.94 -19.83
C SER A 713 17.82 31.13 -18.30
N PRO A 714 19.05 31.04 -17.76
CA PRO A 714 19.34 31.38 -16.36
C PRO A 714 18.91 32.79 -15.94
N SER A 715 18.75 33.70 -16.91
CA SER A 715 18.26 35.07 -16.76
C SER A 715 16.79 35.23 -17.19
N TYR A 716 16.01 34.14 -17.24
CA TYR A 716 14.57 34.12 -17.55
C TYR A 716 14.16 34.74 -18.88
N HIS A 717 15.04 34.68 -19.89
CA HIS A 717 14.68 35.02 -21.27
C HIS A 717 14.19 33.74 -21.99
N PRO A 718 13.10 33.80 -22.79
CA PRO A 718 12.63 32.65 -23.58
C PRO A 718 13.71 32.10 -24.51
N LEU A 719 13.74 30.78 -24.68
CA LEU A 719 14.68 30.05 -25.54
C LEU A 719 13.94 29.27 -26.62
N GLU A 720 14.14 29.68 -27.87
CA GLU A 720 13.51 29.05 -29.03
C GLU A 720 14.34 27.88 -29.62
N PRO A 721 13.69 26.90 -30.30
CA PRO A 721 12.25 26.69 -30.32
C PRO A 721 11.73 26.18 -28.96
N ALA A 722 10.54 26.60 -28.55
CA ALA A 722 9.77 25.88 -27.53
C ALA A 722 9.49 24.42 -27.98
N LEU A 723 9.33 23.49 -27.05
CA LEU A 723 9.12 22.07 -27.39
C LEU A 723 7.63 21.79 -27.61
N LEU A 724 7.21 21.52 -28.84
CA LEU A 724 5.82 21.14 -29.15
C LEU A 724 5.48 19.78 -28.54
N LEU A 725 4.32 19.64 -27.88
CA LEU A 725 3.99 18.42 -27.13
C LEU A 725 4.02 17.15 -27.98
N ARG A 726 3.43 17.17 -29.19
CA ARG A 726 3.36 15.99 -30.07
C ARG A 726 4.72 15.38 -30.41
N ASP A 727 5.78 16.20 -30.47
CA ASP A 727 7.12 15.78 -30.91
C ASP A 727 7.97 15.17 -29.78
N VAL A 728 7.62 15.45 -28.52
CA VAL A 728 8.37 14.99 -27.33
C VAL A 728 7.72 13.82 -26.59
N PHE A 729 6.51 13.39 -26.98
CA PHE A 729 5.85 12.25 -26.35
C PHE A 729 6.68 10.96 -26.46
N PHE A 730 7.07 10.37 -25.33
CA PHE A 730 7.95 9.18 -25.24
C PHE A 730 9.29 9.33 -26.01
N ASN A 731 9.77 10.57 -26.15
CA ASN A 731 11.00 10.92 -26.86
C ASN A 731 11.96 11.75 -25.97
N PRO A 732 12.60 11.11 -24.96
CA PRO A 732 13.44 11.80 -23.98
C PRO A 732 14.82 12.25 -24.51
N ASP A 733 15.17 12.03 -25.79
CA ASP A 733 16.46 12.44 -26.37
C ASP A 733 16.78 13.94 -26.18
N VAL A 734 15.74 14.77 -26.05
CA VAL A 734 15.88 16.21 -25.75
C VAL A 734 16.54 16.48 -24.39
N ILE A 735 16.29 15.63 -23.37
CA ILE A 735 16.73 15.81 -21.98
C ILE A 735 18.24 15.71 -21.82
N TYR A 736 18.92 14.95 -22.68
CA TYR A 736 20.38 14.81 -22.66
C TYR A 736 21.13 16.06 -23.16
N ARG A 737 20.43 17.06 -23.75
CA ARG A 737 21.05 18.30 -24.21
C ARG A 737 21.48 19.16 -23.01
N ASP A 738 22.55 19.93 -23.20
CA ASP A 738 23.09 20.79 -22.13
C ASP A 738 21.99 21.67 -21.51
N GLN A 739 21.91 21.66 -20.18
CA GLN A 739 20.97 22.46 -19.38
C GLN A 739 19.46 22.23 -19.68
N MET A 740 19.04 21.20 -20.43
CA MET A 740 17.63 21.06 -20.82
C MET A 740 16.65 20.98 -19.63
N ILE A 741 16.99 20.24 -18.57
CA ILE A 741 16.18 20.17 -17.34
C ILE A 741 16.02 21.55 -16.72
N ASP A 742 17.12 22.29 -16.62
CA ASP A 742 17.19 23.66 -16.10
C ASP A 742 16.36 24.64 -16.94
N GLU A 743 16.43 24.54 -18.26
CA GLU A 743 15.66 25.35 -19.20
C GLU A 743 14.15 25.09 -19.07
N ILE A 744 13.76 23.82 -19.00
CA ILE A 744 12.36 23.37 -18.86
C ILE A 744 11.80 23.76 -17.48
N VAL A 745 12.54 23.53 -16.40
CA VAL A 745 12.11 23.89 -15.03
C VAL A 745 11.92 25.40 -14.90
N ARG A 746 12.86 26.22 -15.39
CA ARG A 746 12.69 27.69 -15.40
C ARG A 746 11.52 28.12 -16.27
N GLY A 747 11.27 27.43 -17.39
CA GLY A 747 10.08 27.61 -18.23
C GLY A 747 8.77 27.32 -17.48
N GLN A 748 8.68 26.16 -16.84
CA GLN A 748 7.50 25.72 -16.09
C GLN A 748 7.15 26.68 -14.95
N VAL A 749 8.13 27.21 -14.21
CA VAL A 749 7.87 28.18 -13.12
C VAL A 749 7.71 29.63 -13.58
N SER A 750 8.02 29.98 -14.84
CA SER A 750 7.99 31.38 -15.32
C SER A 750 6.96 31.66 -16.41
N THR A 751 6.15 30.67 -16.77
CA THR A 751 5.10 30.80 -17.79
C THR A 751 3.75 30.40 -17.22
N PRO A 752 2.64 30.98 -17.70
CA PRO A 752 1.31 30.55 -17.31
C PRO A 752 0.96 29.18 -17.89
N MET A 753 0.19 28.43 -17.11
CA MET A 753 -0.69 27.36 -17.58
C MET A 753 -1.88 27.96 -18.36
N GLU A 754 -2.63 27.13 -19.09
CA GLU A 754 -3.99 27.53 -19.49
C GLU A 754 -4.89 27.61 -18.23
N ASN A 755 -6.03 28.29 -18.34
CA ASN A 755 -7.09 28.27 -17.33
C ASN A 755 -7.57 26.84 -17.04
N LEU A 756 -8.20 26.64 -15.87
CA LEU A 756 -9.11 25.52 -15.70
C LEU A 756 -10.52 25.94 -16.15
N ASP A 757 -10.86 25.58 -17.38
CA ASP A 757 -12.20 25.73 -17.94
C ASP A 757 -12.45 24.63 -19.00
N GLN A 758 -13.54 24.70 -19.75
CA GLN A 758 -13.85 23.70 -20.77
C GLN A 758 -12.85 23.63 -21.94
N PHE A 759 -11.93 24.59 -22.14
CA PHE A 759 -11.01 24.59 -23.27
C PHE A 759 -9.82 23.65 -23.06
N ILE A 760 -9.41 22.95 -24.13
CA ILE A 760 -8.36 21.92 -24.11
C ILE A 760 -7.61 21.94 -25.45
N THR A 761 -6.28 21.92 -25.40
CA THR A 761 -5.45 22.20 -26.59
C THR A 761 -5.41 21.09 -27.65
N GLY A 762 -5.25 21.48 -28.93
CA GLY A 762 -5.21 20.63 -30.12
C GLY A 762 -4.19 19.50 -30.05
N GLU A 763 -3.06 19.73 -29.38
CA GLU A 763 -2.00 18.74 -29.15
C GLU A 763 -2.49 17.47 -28.47
N ILE A 764 -3.58 17.56 -27.68
CA ILE A 764 -4.18 16.41 -27.00
C ILE A 764 -5.65 16.15 -27.37
N THR A 765 -6.37 17.08 -27.99
CA THR A 765 -7.73 16.80 -28.52
C THR A 765 -7.72 16.15 -29.91
N ASN A 766 -6.64 16.27 -30.68
CA ASN A 766 -6.52 15.69 -32.02
C ASN A 766 -5.18 14.97 -32.26
N HIS A 767 -4.10 15.38 -31.59
CA HIS A 767 -2.73 14.96 -31.90
C HIS A 767 -2.05 14.11 -30.81
N LEU A 768 -2.80 13.57 -29.83
CA LEU A 768 -2.23 12.78 -28.74
C LEU A 768 -1.45 11.57 -29.29
N PHE A 769 -0.16 11.49 -28.96
CA PHE A 769 0.78 10.47 -29.40
C PHE A 769 0.92 10.29 -30.92
N GLU A 770 0.54 11.30 -31.72
CA GLU A 770 0.52 11.31 -33.19
C GLU A 770 1.79 10.73 -33.83
N ASN A 771 1.63 10.12 -35.00
CA ASN A 771 2.71 9.86 -35.94
C ASN A 771 2.51 10.81 -37.12
N VAL A 772 3.35 11.84 -37.21
CA VAL A 772 3.29 12.90 -38.24
C VAL A 772 3.32 12.35 -39.68
N LYS A 773 3.84 11.14 -39.89
CA LYS A 773 3.87 10.46 -41.20
C LYS A 773 2.55 9.77 -41.58
N VAL A 774 1.55 9.73 -40.68
CA VAL A 774 0.26 9.04 -40.88
C VAL A 774 -0.87 10.02 -40.56
N PRO A 775 -1.64 10.49 -41.56
CA PRO A 775 -2.74 11.43 -41.36
C PRO A 775 -3.77 10.93 -40.34
N HIS A 776 -4.27 11.85 -39.50
CA HIS A 776 -5.28 11.58 -38.47
C HIS A 776 -4.91 10.41 -37.54
N SER A 777 -3.61 10.25 -37.22
CA SER A 777 -3.13 9.13 -36.40
C SER A 777 -3.06 9.41 -34.90
N GLY A 778 -3.08 10.69 -34.50
CA GLY A 778 -3.23 11.10 -33.11
C GLY A 778 -4.61 10.76 -32.52
N GLN A 779 -4.70 10.82 -31.20
CA GLN A 779 -5.91 10.52 -30.41
C GLN A 779 -6.47 11.78 -29.71
N ASP A 780 -7.65 11.63 -29.12
CA ASP A 780 -8.41 12.66 -28.42
C ASP A 780 -8.50 12.33 -26.92
N LEU A 781 -7.67 12.99 -26.09
CA LEU A 781 -7.54 12.71 -24.67
C LEU A 781 -8.83 13.02 -23.87
N PRO A 782 -9.59 14.11 -24.12
CA PRO A 782 -10.90 14.29 -23.51
C PRO A 782 -11.93 13.22 -23.90
N ALA A 783 -11.96 12.77 -25.17
CA ALA A 783 -12.81 11.66 -25.56
C ALA A 783 -12.39 10.35 -24.88
N LEU A 784 -11.08 10.10 -24.73
CA LEU A 784 -10.56 8.98 -23.93
C LEU A 784 -11.00 9.10 -22.46
N ASN A 785 -10.98 10.29 -21.84
CA ASN A 785 -11.47 10.52 -20.48
C ASN A 785 -12.98 10.21 -20.35
N ILE A 786 -13.81 10.73 -21.25
CA ILE A 786 -15.26 10.52 -21.24
C ILE A 786 -15.60 9.04 -21.42
N GLN A 787 -14.94 8.38 -22.38
CA GLN A 787 -15.08 6.96 -22.63
C GLN A 787 -14.57 6.11 -21.44
N ARG A 788 -13.51 6.56 -20.74
CA ARG A 788 -12.99 5.93 -19.51
C ARG A 788 -13.96 6.06 -18.33
N GLY A 789 -14.61 7.21 -18.16
CA GLY A 789 -15.68 7.39 -17.16
C GLY A 789 -16.84 6.41 -17.37
N ARG A 790 -17.27 6.22 -18.63
CA ARG A 790 -18.31 5.23 -19.00
C ARG A 790 -17.83 3.78 -18.79
N ASP A 791 -16.59 3.46 -19.17
CA ASP A 791 -15.93 2.16 -18.92
C ASP A 791 -15.88 1.80 -17.43
N HIS A 792 -15.61 2.80 -16.58
CA HIS A 792 -15.53 2.70 -15.12
C HIS A 792 -16.88 2.73 -14.39
N GLY A 793 -18.00 2.87 -15.13
CA GLY A 793 -19.34 2.93 -14.56
C GLY A 793 -19.57 4.16 -13.68
N VAL A 794 -18.90 5.28 -13.97
CA VAL A 794 -19.02 6.53 -13.21
C VAL A 794 -20.41 7.15 -13.43
N PRO A 795 -21.19 7.45 -12.37
CA PRO A 795 -22.48 8.12 -12.50
C PRO A 795 -22.39 9.52 -13.15
N SER A 796 -23.52 10.03 -13.63
CA SER A 796 -23.58 11.33 -14.30
C SER A 796 -23.22 12.51 -13.38
N TYR A 797 -22.73 13.58 -13.99
CA TYR A 797 -22.38 14.86 -13.34
C TYR A 797 -23.47 15.36 -12.38
N ASN A 798 -24.73 15.34 -12.81
CA ASN A 798 -25.88 15.80 -12.01
C ASN A 798 -26.19 14.91 -10.78
N THR A 799 -25.63 13.70 -10.74
CA THR A 799 -25.65 12.81 -9.56
C THR A 799 -24.55 13.20 -8.56
N PHE A 800 -23.38 13.64 -9.03
CA PHE A 800 -22.33 14.18 -8.16
C PHE A 800 -22.64 15.57 -7.62
N ARG A 801 -23.30 16.44 -8.40
CA ARG A 801 -23.87 17.71 -7.90
C ARG A 801 -24.70 17.46 -6.63
N ALA A 802 -25.67 16.54 -6.73
CA ALA A 802 -26.53 16.16 -5.61
C ALA A 802 -25.74 15.57 -4.43
N ARG A 803 -24.80 14.64 -4.69
CA ARG A 803 -23.93 14.04 -3.66
C ARG A 803 -23.08 15.07 -2.91
N CYS A 804 -22.68 16.14 -3.58
CA CYS A 804 -21.86 17.23 -3.05
C CYS A 804 -22.64 18.40 -2.44
N GLY A 805 -23.98 18.30 -2.37
CA GLY A 805 -24.85 19.28 -1.73
C GLY A 805 -25.38 20.39 -2.65
N LEU A 806 -25.15 20.29 -3.97
CA LEU A 806 -25.78 21.16 -4.96
C LEU A 806 -27.17 20.63 -5.33
N ARG A 807 -28.05 21.50 -5.85
CA ARG A 807 -29.38 21.10 -6.33
C ARG A 807 -29.26 20.31 -7.63
N ARG A 808 -29.82 19.09 -7.68
CA ARG A 808 -29.98 18.34 -8.95
C ARG A 808 -30.79 19.18 -9.94
N ALA A 809 -30.29 19.32 -11.16
CA ALA A 809 -30.98 19.99 -12.25
C ALA A 809 -32.08 19.09 -12.81
N ASN A 810 -33.28 19.64 -12.99
CA ASN A 810 -34.39 18.97 -13.70
C ASN A 810 -34.59 19.60 -15.09
N THR A 811 -34.18 20.86 -15.27
CA THR A 811 -34.09 21.51 -16.58
C THR A 811 -32.66 22.01 -16.85
N TRP A 812 -32.38 22.44 -18.07
CA TRP A 812 -31.06 23.00 -18.44
C TRP A 812 -30.77 24.31 -17.70
N GLU A 813 -31.82 25.05 -17.35
CA GLU A 813 -31.76 26.35 -16.73
C GLU A 813 -31.41 26.25 -15.22
N ASP A 814 -31.62 25.09 -14.57
CA ASP A 814 -31.11 24.75 -13.23
C ASP A 814 -29.55 24.66 -13.15
N LEU A 815 -28.84 24.75 -14.28
CA LEU A 815 -27.37 24.76 -14.34
C LEU A 815 -26.76 26.17 -14.35
N THR A 816 -27.56 27.22 -14.56
CA THR A 816 -27.12 28.62 -14.76
C THR A 816 -26.39 29.27 -13.57
N ARG A 817 -26.34 28.59 -12.43
CA ARG A 817 -25.61 29.03 -11.23
C ARG A 817 -24.17 28.53 -11.21
N GLU A 818 -23.94 27.35 -11.76
CA GLU A 818 -22.63 26.69 -11.73
C GLU A 818 -21.90 26.74 -13.07
N MET A 819 -22.54 27.03 -14.21
CA MET A 819 -21.89 27.10 -15.52
C MET A 819 -22.52 28.16 -16.46
N SER A 820 -21.79 28.55 -17.50
CA SER A 820 -22.21 29.65 -18.37
C SER A 820 -23.36 29.29 -19.33
N PRO A 821 -24.16 30.28 -19.78
CA PRO A 821 -25.24 30.04 -20.76
C PRO A 821 -24.75 29.36 -22.06
N GLU A 822 -23.55 29.69 -22.51
CA GLU A 822 -22.95 29.14 -23.74
C GLU A 822 -22.61 27.65 -23.57
N VAL A 823 -22.09 27.25 -22.40
CA VAL A 823 -21.87 25.84 -22.03
C VAL A 823 -23.20 25.10 -21.96
N ILE A 824 -24.23 25.70 -21.33
CA ILE A 824 -25.56 25.08 -21.18
C ILE A 824 -26.20 24.85 -22.55
N VAL A 825 -26.09 25.82 -23.47
CA VAL A 825 -26.57 25.67 -24.86
C VAL A 825 -25.83 24.53 -25.58
N ARG A 826 -24.51 24.40 -25.41
CA ARG A 826 -23.75 23.27 -25.98
C ARG A 826 -24.22 21.93 -25.40
N PHE A 827 -24.29 21.77 -24.08
CA PHE A 827 -24.78 20.52 -23.48
C PHE A 827 -26.22 20.19 -23.89
N LYS A 828 -27.09 21.19 -24.05
CA LYS A 828 -28.46 21.05 -24.56
C LYS A 828 -28.57 20.64 -26.04
N THR A 829 -27.49 20.76 -26.82
CA THR A 829 -27.38 20.20 -28.19
C THR A 829 -26.68 18.84 -28.26
N ILE A 830 -25.90 18.48 -27.23
CA ILE A 830 -25.10 17.24 -27.18
C ILE A 830 -25.85 16.11 -26.46
N TYR A 831 -26.54 16.42 -25.36
CA TYR A 831 -27.18 15.48 -24.46
C TYR A 831 -28.70 15.70 -24.43
N ALA A 832 -29.48 14.62 -24.29
CA ALA A 832 -30.95 14.69 -24.23
C ALA A 832 -31.49 15.21 -22.88
N SER A 833 -30.73 15.04 -21.79
CA SER A 833 -31.09 15.47 -20.44
C SER A 833 -29.86 15.96 -19.65
N PRO A 834 -29.99 16.91 -18.70
CA PRO A 834 -28.93 17.23 -17.73
C PRO A 834 -28.44 16.02 -16.94
N ASP A 835 -29.30 15.01 -16.76
CA ASP A 835 -28.95 13.74 -16.11
C ASP A 835 -28.04 12.84 -16.95
N ASP A 836 -27.83 13.14 -18.23
CA ASP A 836 -26.95 12.37 -19.11
C ASP A 836 -25.51 12.87 -19.16
N ILE A 837 -25.22 14.07 -18.65
CA ILE A 837 -23.89 14.70 -18.73
C ILE A 837 -22.86 13.82 -18.00
N ASP A 838 -21.78 13.44 -18.70
CA ASP A 838 -20.69 12.65 -18.12
C ASP A 838 -19.87 13.50 -17.13
N LEU A 839 -19.33 12.90 -16.07
CA LEU A 839 -18.73 13.64 -14.95
C LEU A 839 -17.55 14.56 -15.34
N PHE A 840 -16.68 14.13 -16.27
CA PHE A 840 -15.51 14.90 -16.69
C PHE A 840 -15.90 16.25 -17.34
N PRO A 841 -16.64 16.30 -18.48
CA PRO A 841 -17.00 17.57 -19.11
C PRO A 841 -17.92 18.42 -18.22
N GLY A 842 -18.84 17.80 -17.47
CA GLY A 842 -19.76 18.52 -16.59
C GLY A 842 -19.06 19.28 -15.46
N GLY A 843 -18.16 18.61 -14.73
CA GLY A 843 -17.42 19.23 -13.61
C GLY A 843 -16.27 20.16 -14.05
N LEU A 844 -15.71 19.95 -15.24
CA LEU A 844 -14.70 20.86 -15.81
C LEU A 844 -15.31 22.18 -16.31
N SER A 845 -16.60 22.18 -16.65
CA SER A 845 -17.31 23.38 -17.12
C SER A 845 -17.99 24.17 -15.99
N GLU A 846 -17.73 23.82 -14.73
CA GLU A 846 -18.21 24.57 -13.57
C GLU A 846 -17.34 25.82 -13.30
N TYR A 847 -17.97 26.92 -12.88
CA TYR A 847 -17.29 28.11 -12.38
C TYR A 847 -16.40 27.76 -11.15
N PRO A 848 -15.12 28.19 -11.13
CA PRO A 848 -14.22 27.94 -10.01
C PRO A 848 -14.77 28.41 -8.66
N VAL A 849 -14.54 27.61 -7.61
CA VAL A 849 -14.83 28.04 -6.24
C VAL A 849 -13.92 29.21 -5.84
N LYS A 850 -14.40 30.06 -4.92
CA LYS A 850 -13.73 31.30 -4.51
C LYS A 850 -12.26 31.06 -4.07
N GLY A 851 -11.33 31.50 -4.91
CA GLY A 851 -9.88 31.39 -4.66
C GLY A 851 -9.27 30.01 -4.90
N GLY A 852 -10.04 29.05 -5.41
CA GLY A 852 -9.55 27.81 -6.01
C GLY A 852 -9.58 27.87 -7.53
N LEU A 853 -9.33 26.73 -8.17
CA LEU A 853 -9.41 26.53 -9.62
C LEU A 853 -10.59 25.65 -10.04
N VAL A 854 -10.96 24.66 -9.23
CA VAL A 854 -12.03 23.71 -9.59
C VAL A 854 -13.41 24.21 -9.18
N GLY A 855 -14.45 23.78 -9.91
CA GLY A 855 -15.84 24.01 -9.51
C GLY A 855 -16.27 23.20 -8.28
N PRO A 856 -17.44 23.51 -7.68
CA PRO A 856 -17.90 22.93 -6.41
C PRO A 856 -18.02 21.39 -6.41
N THR A 857 -18.35 20.75 -7.54
CA THR A 857 -18.45 19.29 -7.64
C THR A 857 -17.07 18.64 -7.62
N PHE A 858 -16.09 19.18 -8.35
CA PHE A 858 -14.71 18.70 -8.30
C PHE A 858 -14.00 19.07 -6.98
N ALA A 859 -14.25 20.25 -6.41
CA ALA A 859 -13.77 20.65 -5.09
C ALA A 859 -14.20 19.65 -3.99
N CYS A 860 -15.41 19.12 -4.12
CA CYS A 860 -15.96 18.08 -3.26
C CYS A 860 -15.25 16.72 -3.42
N ILE A 861 -15.13 16.21 -4.65
CA ILE A 861 -14.50 14.90 -4.91
C ILE A 861 -13.01 14.92 -4.53
N ILE A 862 -12.27 15.95 -4.95
CA ILE A 862 -10.85 16.12 -4.65
C ILE A 862 -10.65 16.36 -3.14
N GLY A 863 -11.46 17.23 -2.52
CA GLY A 863 -11.37 17.51 -1.09
C GLY A 863 -11.60 16.28 -0.21
N LEU A 864 -12.58 15.43 -0.56
CA LEU A 864 -12.80 14.14 0.11
C LEU A 864 -11.63 13.17 -0.12
N GLN A 865 -11.06 13.10 -1.33
CA GLN A 865 -9.91 12.24 -1.58
C GLN A 865 -8.71 12.63 -0.73
N PHE A 866 -8.28 13.89 -0.78
CA PHE A 866 -7.12 14.32 0.00
C PHE A 866 -7.36 14.25 1.51
N ARG A 867 -8.60 14.43 1.97
CA ARG A 867 -8.94 14.14 3.36
C ARG A 867 -8.66 12.67 3.72
N HIS A 868 -9.04 11.72 2.87
CA HIS A 868 -8.74 10.30 3.09
C HIS A 868 -7.22 10.03 3.06
N LEU A 869 -6.47 10.67 2.16
CA LEU A 869 -5.01 10.52 2.07
C LEU A 869 -4.25 11.07 3.29
N LYS A 870 -4.77 12.12 3.95
CA LYS A 870 -4.26 12.64 5.23
C LYS A 870 -4.74 11.83 6.44
N GLN A 871 -6.06 11.62 6.55
CA GLN A 871 -6.69 11.06 7.75
C GLN A 871 -6.44 9.55 7.94
N CYS A 872 -6.13 8.83 6.87
CA CYS A 872 -6.19 7.37 6.86
C CYS A 872 -4.81 6.73 6.58
N ASP A 873 -3.74 7.53 6.72
CA ASP A 873 -2.33 7.14 6.59
C ASP A 873 -1.63 7.15 7.97
N ARG A 874 -1.23 5.96 8.46
CA ARG A 874 -0.51 5.78 9.73
C ARG A 874 0.83 6.51 9.76
N PHE A 875 1.45 6.68 8.58
CA PHE A 875 2.75 7.30 8.38
C PHE A 875 2.64 8.76 7.89
N TRP A 876 1.45 9.39 7.98
CA TRP A 876 1.28 10.83 7.73
C TRP A 876 2.35 11.63 8.46
N PHE A 877 3.01 12.60 7.80
CA PHE A 877 4.24 13.16 8.33
C PHE A 877 4.11 13.84 9.71
N GLU A 878 2.94 14.42 10.03
CA GLU A 878 2.67 15.04 11.34
C GLU A 878 2.21 14.04 12.43
N THR A 879 2.21 12.72 12.18
CA THR A 879 1.69 11.68 13.09
C THR A 879 2.25 11.78 14.52
N ASP A 880 1.39 11.64 15.55
CA ASP A 880 1.81 11.67 16.95
C ASP A 880 2.34 10.31 17.48
N ASN A 881 2.25 9.25 16.67
CA ASN A 881 2.65 7.89 17.01
C ASN A 881 4.16 7.81 17.38
N PRO A 882 4.52 7.44 18.62
CA PRO A 882 5.89 7.51 19.12
C PRO A 882 6.88 6.55 18.44
N LEU A 883 6.41 5.56 17.67
CA LEU A 883 7.27 4.65 16.91
C LEU A 883 7.60 5.19 15.51
N LEU A 884 6.84 6.18 15.03
CA LEU A 884 6.83 6.60 13.62
C LEU A 884 7.12 8.09 13.43
N ARG A 885 6.77 8.92 14.41
CA ARG A 885 6.87 10.38 14.36
C ARG A 885 8.29 10.87 14.11
N PHE A 886 8.39 12.08 13.59
CA PHE A 886 9.58 12.91 13.71
C PHE A 886 9.58 13.63 15.08
N SER A 887 10.72 14.12 15.55
CA SER A 887 10.72 15.04 16.70
C SER A 887 10.07 16.38 16.32
N GLU A 888 9.56 17.15 17.29
CA GLU A 888 8.93 18.45 16.97
C GLU A 888 9.90 19.42 16.26
N ALA A 889 11.19 19.34 16.56
CA ALA A 889 12.22 20.12 15.87
C ALA A 889 12.41 19.64 14.41
N GLN A 890 12.45 18.33 14.16
CA GLN A 890 12.46 17.78 12.80
C GLN A 890 11.18 18.15 12.02
N LEU A 891 10.01 18.18 12.65
CA LEU A 891 8.77 18.68 12.03
C LEU A 891 8.84 20.18 11.71
N ALA A 892 9.45 20.99 12.59
CA ALA A 892 9.65 22.41 12.34
C ALA A 892 10.57 22.67 11.13
N GLU A 893 11.56 21.79 10.88
CA GLU A 893 12.37 21.83 9.66
C GLU A 893 11.60 21.35 8.41
N ILE A 894 10.87 20.24 8.49
CA ILE A 894 10.03 19.74 7.38
C ILE A 894 8.99 20.79 6.95
N ARG A 895 8.39 21.52 7.90
CA ARG A 895 7.42 22.59 7.63
C ARG A 895 8.00 23.77 6.81
N LYS A 896 9.34 23.87 6.67
CA LYS A 896 10.01 24.85 5.77
C LYS A 896 10.13 24.37 4.32
N ALA A 897 9.77 23.13 4.00
CA ALA A 897 9.87 22.60 2.65
C ALA A 897 8.98 23.39 1.67
N THR A 898 9.57 23.78 0.54
CA THR A 898 8.91 24.47 -0.57
C THR A 898 9.37 23.82 -1.86
N LEU A 899 8.51 23.74 -2.89
CA LEU A 899 8.93 23.24 -4.20
C LEU A 899 10.05 24.13 -4.77
N ALA A 900 9.97 25.44 -4.54
CA ALA A 900 10.98 26.40 -4.96
C ALA A 900 12.39 26.01 -4.48
N LYS A 901 12.56 25.65 -3.19
CA LYS A 901 13.86 25.22 -2.68
C LYS A 901 14.36 23.94 -3.34
N ILE A 902 13.49 22.94 -3.51
CA ILE A 902 13.86 21.65 -4.10
C ILE A 902 14.30 21.81 -5.55
N LEU A 903 13.63 22.65 -6.35
CA LEU A 903 14.09 22.99 -7.70
C LEU A 903 15.48 23.66 -7.66
N CYS A 904 15.66 24.65 -6.78
CA CYS A 904 16.92 25.38 -6.61
C CYS A 904 18.13 24.48 -6.29
N GLU A 905 18.01 23.52 -5.37
CA GLU A 905 19.18 22.69 -4.99
C GLU A 905 19.54 21.62 -6.03
N ASN A 906 18.61 21.28 -6.93
CA ASN A 906 18.74 20.16 -7.85
C ASN A 906 18.92 20.56 -9.33
N MET A 907 18.68 21.82 -9.69
CA MET A 907 19.14 22.41 -10.97
C MET A 907 20.67 22.42 -11.09
N ASP A 908 21.16 22.38 -12.32
CA ASP A 908 22.58 22.42 -12.70
C ASP A 908 23.19 23.82 -12.56
N VAL A 909 22.42 24.88 -12.84
CA VAL A 909 22.82 26.29 -12.72
C VAL A 909 21.83 27.02 -11.79
N PRO A 910 21.99 26.93 -10.46
CA PRO A 910 21.15 27.66 -9.52
C PRO A 910 21.39 29.18 -9.64
N SER A 911 20.34 29.92 -10.01
CA SER A 911 20.33 31.38 -10.04
C SER A 911 19.33 31.93 -9.01
N ASP A 912 18.32 32.66 -9.45
CA ASP A 912 17.20 33.15 -8.64
C ASP A 912 15.94 32.33 -8.93
N LEU A 913 15.06 32.16 -7.96
CA LEU A 913 13.76 31.50 -8.12
C LEU A 913 12.72 32.19 -7.24
N GLN A 914 11.46 32.25 -7.65
CA GLN A 914 10.42 32.89 -6.85
C GLN A 914 9.98 32.03 -5.65
N LYS A 915 9.52 32.69 -4.58
CA LYS A 915 9.17 32.06 -3.29
C LYS A 915 8.16 30.92 -3.43
N ALA A 916 7.13 31.10 -4.25
CA ALA A 916 6.10 30.10 -4.52
C ALA A 916 6.16 29.69 -6.00
N ALA A 917 6.67 28.48 -6.28
CA ALA A 917 6.91 27.99 -7.65
C ALA A 917 5.62 27.81 -8.49
N PHE A 918 4.47 27.60 -7.83
CA PHE A 918 3.15 27.50 -8.46
C PHE A 918 2.50 28.84 -8.81
N ASP A 919 2.95 29.94 -8.18
CA ASP A 919 2.41 31.27 -8.39
C ASP A 919 3.31 32.04 -9.37
N GLN A 920 2.74 32.90 -10.22
CA GLN A 920 3.51 33.70 -11.19
C GLN A 920 4.55 34.57 -10.45
N PRO A 921 5.75 34.78 -11.03
CA PRO A 921 6.75 35.67 -10.48
C PRO A 921 6.24 37.12 -10.52
N ASN A 922 6.42 37.85 -9.42
CA ASN A 922 6.01 39.25 -9.29
C ASN A 922 6.90 39.97 -8.27
N ASP A 923 7.46 41.11 -8.65
CA ASP A 923 8.52 41.81 -7.90
C ASP A 923 8.17 42.18 -6.44
N TYR A 924 6.88 42.20 -6.09
CA TYR A 924 6.41 42.52 -4.73
C TYR A 924 5.76 41.31 -4.04
N LEU A 925 4.85 40.61 -4.72
CA LEU A 925 4.04 39.54 -4.12
C LEU A 925 4.75 38.17 -4.14
N ASN A 926 5.56 37.90 -5.16
CA ASN A 926 6.27 36.64 -5.35
C ASN A 926 7.62 36.88 -6.05
N PRO A 927 8.54 37.64 -5.42
CA PRO A 927 9.80 38.03 -6.06
C PRO A 927 10.70 36.82 -6.26
N ARG A 928 11.46 36.83 -7.35
CA ARG A 928 12.62 35.93 -7.53
C ARG A 928 13.70 36.32 -6.51
N LEU A 929 14.22 35.32 -5.78
CA LEU A 929 15.28 35.47 -4.79
C LEU A 929 16.42 34.50 -5.11
N PRO A 930 17.68 34.85 -4.79
CA PRO A 930 18.81 33.93 -4.93
C PRO A 930 18.56 32.62 -4.17
N CYS A 931 18.82 31.46 -4.79
CA CYS A 931 18.59 30.14 -4.19
C CYS A 931 19.14 29.95 -2.74
N PRO A 932 20.25 30.58 -2.30
CA PRO A 932 20.71 30.50 -0.91
C PRO A 932 19.83 31.22 0.13
N VAL A 933 18.96 32.15 -0.30
CA VAL A 933 18.07 32.93 0.59
C VAL A 933 16.75 32.19 0.84
N LEU A 934 16.40 31.20 0.00
CA LEU A 934 15.20 30.39 0.20
C LEU A 934 15.37 29.45 1.41
N PRO A 935 14.31 29.25 2.23
CA PRO A 935 14.36 28.40 3.43
C PRO A 935 14.94 27.02 3.14
N THR A 936 15.82 26.54 4.02
CA THR A 936 16.48 25.22 3.92
C THR A 936 16.07 24.37 5.11
N ILE A 937 15.85 23.07 4.89
CA ILE A 937 15.65 22.08 5.96
C ILE A 937 17.00 21.80 6.62
N ASP A 938 17.13 22.04 7.92
CA ASP A 938 18.34 21.67 8.67
C ASP A 938 18.39 20.15 8.92
N LEU A 939 19.08 19.43 8.02
CA LEU A 939 19.28 17.99 8.13
C LEU A 939 20.18 17.58 9.32
N THR A 940 20.86 18.51 10.01
CA THR A 940 21.66 18.16 11.21
C THR A 940 20.80 17.62 12.35
N LEU A 941 19.48 17.90 12.36
CA LEU A 941 18.53 17.32 13.31
C LEU A 941 18.25 15.82 13.09
N TRP A 942 18.76 15.22 12.01
CA TRP A 942 18.77 13.77 11.80
C TRP A 942 20.11 13.11 12.16
N LYS A 943 21.02 13.85 12.81
CA LYS A 943 22.26 13.29 13.34
C LYS A 943 21.99 12.39 14.55
N ASP A 944 22.37 11.13 14.43
CA ASP A 944 22.21 10.08 15.43
C ASP A 944 23.33 10.16 16.48
N ASN A 945 22.98 10.62 17.68
CA ASN A 945 23.91 10.85 18.78
C ASN A 945 24.11 9.57 19.61
N GLN A 946 24.85 8.60 19.09
CA GLN A 946 25.23 7.35 19.78
C GLN A 946 25.89 7.52 21.16
N LYS A 947 26.34 8.73 21.51
CA LYS A 947 26.95 9.06 22.81
C LYS A 947 25.95 9.59 23.85
N GLY A 948 24.69 9.83 23.46
CA GLY A 948 23.69 10.49 24.30
C GLY A 948 23.59 11.99 24.07
N CYS A 949 22.84 12.67 24.95
CA CYS A 949 22.40 14.04 24.82
C CYS A 949 23.40 15.01 25.48
N ASN A 950 23.65 16.16 24.86
CA ASN A 950 24.40 17.25 25.50
C ASN A 950 23.44 18.13 26.32
N ILE A 951 23.51 18.02 27.64
CA ILE A 951 22.71 18.77 28.61
C ILE A 951 23.66 19.68 29.39
N ASN A 952 23.58 20.99 29.15
CA ASN A 952 24.42 22.02 29.78
C ASN A 952 25.94 21.71 29.75
N GLY A 953 26.43 21.20 28.61
CA GLY A 953 27.85 20.85 28.42
C GLY A 953 28.22 19.41 28.82
N HIS A 954 27.34 18.70 29.54
CA HIS A 954 27.55 17.31 29.93
C HIS A 954 26.89 16.35 28.92
N ILE A 955 27.60 15.28 28.55
CA ILE A 955 27.04 14.20 27.72
C ILE A 955 26.38 13.17 28.65
N VAL A 956 25.11 12.88 28.42
CA VAL A 956 24.22 12.06 29.27
C VAL A 956 23.66 10.93 28.43
N ALA A 957 23.82 9.66 28.84
CA ALA A 957 23.46 8.53 27.98
C ALA A 957 21.93 8.41 27.81
N VAL A 958 21.49 7.80 26.71
CA VAL A 958 20.05 7.57 26.45
C VAL A 958 19.46 6.67 27.54
N GLY A 959 18.46 7.18 28.25
CA GLY A 959 17.86 6.55 29.44
C GLY A 959 18.29 7.19 30.77
N GLU A 960 19.35 7.99 30.80
CA GLU A 960 19.85 8.67 32.02
C GLU A 960 19.25 10.07 32.20
N SER A 961 19.23 10.54 33.44
CA SER A 961 18.80 11.90 33.81
C SER A 961 19.94 12.75 34.34
N HIS A 962 19.93 14.04 34.03
CA HIS A 962 20.88 15.05 34.50
C HIS A 962 20.15 16.33 34.90
N LEU A 963 20.64 16.98 35.96
CA LEU A 963 20.13 18.27 36.45
C LEU A 963 20.98 19.39 35.83
N PRO A 964 20.55 20.05 34.72
CA PRO A 964 21.28 21.22 34.19
C PRO A 964 21.31 22.39 35.17
N SER A 965 20.33 22.48 36.08
CA SER A 965 20.15 23.54 37.08
C SER A 965 19.41 22.98 38.30
N PRO A 966 19.40 23.66 39.46
CA PRO A 966 18.89 23.07 40.70
C PRO A 966 17.37 22.77 40.71
N CYS A 967 16.58 23.47 39.89
CA CYS A 967 15.14 23.26 39.75
C CYS A 967 14.70 22.75 38.37
N THR A 968 15.61 22.23 37.55
CA THR A 968 15.27 21.59 36.27
C THR A 968 15.93 20.22 36.15
N SER A 969 15.17 19.21 35.72
CA SER A 969 15.67 17.87 35.43
C SER A 969 15.44 17.52 33.98
N CYS A 970 16.50 17.11 33.28
CA CYS A 970 16.44 16.62 31.91
C CYS A 970 16.70 15.11 31.88
N ILE A 971 15.90 14.36 31.14
CA ILE A 971 16.18 12.97 30.80
C ILE A 971 16.62 12.88 29.34
N CYS A 972 17.70 12.15 29.06
CA CYS A 972 18.11 11.91 27.68
C CYS A 972 17.29 10.77 27.09
N THR A 973 16.60 11.06 25.99
CA THR A 973 15.84 10.08 25.20
C THR A 973 16.49 9.88 23.84
N SER A 974 16.03 8.88 23.08
CA SER A 974 16.40 8.72 21.67
C SER A 974 15.94 9.89 20.77
N GLU A 975 15.04 10.74 21.26
CA GLU A 975 14.57 11.96 20.57
C GLU A 975 15.37 13.22 20.97
N GLY A 976 16.29 13.11 21.95
CA GLY A 976 17.03 14.22 22.55
C GLY A 976 16.74 14.41 24.04
N SER A 977 17.21 15.51 24.62
CA SER A 977 17.01 15.85 26.03
C SER A 977 15.61 16.42 26.28
N ASN A 978 14.78 15.70 27.02
CA ASN A 978 13.47 16.17 27.46
C ASN A 978 13.57 16.71 28.89
N CYS A 979 13.21 17.97 29.12
CA CYS A 979 13.47 18.70 30.37
C CYS A 979 12.17 19.15 31.04
N ALA A 980 12.09 18.95 32.36
CA ALA A 980 10.94 19.31 33.18
C ALA A 980 11.39 20.10 34.43
N SER A 981 10.60 21.11 34.79
CA SER A 981 10.72 21.86 36.04
C SER A 981 10.47 20.95 37.25
N LEU A 982 11.37 20.99 38.23
CA LEU A 982 11.20 20.35 39.52
C LEU A 982 10.36 21.23 40.44
N ARG A 983 9.45 20.61 41.20
CA ARG A 983 8.70 21.27 42.26
C ARG A 983 9.54 21.33 43.53
N VAL A 984 9.90 22.52 43.97
CA VAL A 984 10.59 22.71 45.26
C VAL A 984 9.58 22.51 46.39
N THR A 985 9.97 21.75 47.41
CA THR A 985 9.15 21.48 48.61
C THR A 985 9.71 22.13 49.87
N ASP A 986 11.00 22.45 49.90
CA ASP A 986 11.68 23.17 50.97
C ASP A 986 12.79 24.06 50.37
N CYS A 987 12.54 25.36 50.32
CA CYS A 987 13.48 26.35 49.80
C CYS A 987 14.66 26.59 50.75
N GLY A 988 14.48 26.42 52.07
CA GLY A 988 15.56 26.59 53.03
C GLY A 988 16.60 25.47 52.92
N ARG A 989 16.12 24.24 52.74
CA ARG A 989 16.98 23.10 52.45
C ARG A 989 17.71 23.26 51.10
N LEU A 990 17.00 23.61 50.03
CA LEU A 990 17.62 23.81 48.71
C LEU A 990 18.68 24.92 48.73
N MET A 991 18.39 26.01 49.43
CA MET A 991 19.32 27.13 49.63
C MET A 991 20.59 26.71 50.38
N ASN A 992 20.48 25.81 51.37
CA ASN A 992 21.63 25.25 52.09
C ASN A 992 22.42 24.22 51.26
N GLU A 993 21.75 23.43 50.42
CA GLU A 993 22.39 22.40 49.58
C GLU A 993 23.12 22.99 48.35
N VAL A 994 22.65 24.13 47.80
CA VAL A 994 23.15 24.66 46.52
C VAL A 994 23.59 26.14 46.55
N GLY A 995 23.19 26.90 47.57
CA GLY A 995 23.57 28.31 47.78
C GLY A 995 22.69 29.33 47.07
N ILE A 996 22.42 30.47 47.75
CA ILE A 996 21.55 31.56 47.28
C ILE A 996 21.89 32.00 45.85
N GLU A 997 23.17 32.25 45.54
CA GLU A 997 23.59 32.78 44.23
C GLU A 997 23.30 31.83 43.06
N LYS A 998 23.36 30.51 43.29
CA LYS A 998 23.00 29.51 42.27
C LYS A 998 21.50 29.29 42.18
N MET A 999 20.82 29.26 43.33
CA MET A 999 19.36 29.12 43.40
C MET A 999 18.64 30.31 42.75
N MET A 1000 19.12 31.54 42.94
CA MET A 1000 18.53 32.74 42.34
C MET A 1000 18.99 33.03 40.90
N ARG A 1001 19.89 32.19 40.34
CA ARG A 1001 20.25 32.18 38.89
C ARG A 1001 19.46 31.17 38.07
N ASP A 1002 18.67 30.32 38.71
CA ASP A 1002 17.72 29.41 38.06
C ASP A 1002 16.33 30.06 38.13
N ASP A 1003 15.76 30.42 36.99
CA ASP A 1003 14.46 31.10 36.90
C ASP A 1003 13.33 30.29 37.55
N VAL A 1004 13.39 28.96 37.48
CA VAL A 1004 12.41 28.01 38.02
C VAL A 1004 12.55 27.90 39.55
N CYS A 1005 13.77 28.02 40.08
CA CYS A 1005 14.02 28.15 41.51
C CYS A 1005 13.59 29.54 42.03
N ALA A 1006 13.98 30.62 41.35
CA ALA A 1006 13.67 31.99 41.75
C ALA A 1006 12.14 32.23 41.80
N ALA A 1007 11.40 31.72 40.82
CA ALA A 1007 9.93 31.76 40.80
C ALA A 1007 9.28 30.98 41.96
N GLN A 1008 9.91 29.92 42.47
CA GLN A 1008 9.37 29.09 43.56
C GLN A 1008 9.85 29.51 44.97
N CYS A 1009 11.02 30.15 45.08
CA CYS A 1009 11.70 30.38 46.36
C CYS A 1009 12.06 31.84 46.70
N SER A 1010 11.81 32.80 45.80
CA SER A 1010 12.07 34.25 46.03
C SER A 1010 11.55 34.75 47.38
N GLY A 1011 10.27 34.52 47.70
CA GLY A 1011 9.68 34.95 48.98
C GLY A 1011 10.28 34.31 50.24
N PHE A 1012 10.98 33.18 50.11
CA PHE A 1012 11.75 32.59 51.23
C PHE A 1012 13.10 33.30 51.41
N VAL A 1013 13.77 33.67 50.30
CA VAL A 1013 15.04 34.41 50.32
C VAL A 1013 14.85 35.83 50.86
N GLU A 1014 13.75 36.49 50.53
CA GLU A 1014 13.40 37.79 51.11
C GLU A 1014 13.22 37.70 52.64
N GLN A 1015 12.52 36.67 53.14
CA GLN A 1015 12.36 36.44 54.58
C GLN A 1015 13.68 36.09 55.27
N SER A 1016 14.57 35.34 54.63
CA SER A 1016 15.87 35.00 55.23
C SER A 1016 16.78 36.24 55.36
N LEU A 1017 16.82 37.10 54.33
CA LEU A 1017 17.58 38.36 54.37
C LEU A 1017 17.00 39.40 55.35
N LEU A 1018 15.69 39.38 55.60
CA LEU A 1018 15.03 40.21 56.61
C LEU A 1018 15.16 39.68 58.05
N SER A 1019 15.78 38.51 58.23
CA SER A 1019 15.98 37.88 59.55
C SER A 1019 17.39 38.05 60.15
N SER A 1020 18.30 38.75 59.47
CA SER A 1020 19.68 38.97 59.92
C SER A 1020 19.98 40.44 60.24
N ASP A 1021 19.74 40.83 61.50
CA ASP A 1021 20.00 42.17 62.05
C ASP A 1021 21.23 42.19 63.00
N PRO A 1022 21.88 43.35 63.26
CA PRO A 1022 23.32 43.41 63.51
C PRO A 1022 23.79 43.58 64.97
N VAL A 1023 25.09 43.35 65.18
CA VAL A 1023 25.82 43.64 66.44
C VAL A 1023 27.10 44.47 66.17
N LEU A 1024 27.50 45.31 67.14
CA LEU A 1024 28.39 46.47 66.96
C LEU A 1024 29.90 46.24 67.22
N LEU A 1025 30.69 47.30 66.97
CA LEU A 1025 32.17 47.34 66.93
C LEU A 1025 32.89 47.47 68.29
N SER A 1026 34.11 46.93 68.37
CA SER A 1026 35.33 47.54 68.97
C SER A 1026 36.57 46.72 68.53
N SER A 1027 37.81 47.22 68.39
CA SER A 1027 38.36 48.59 68.36
C SER A 1027 39.71 48.61 67.57
N ARG A 1028 40.17 49.81 67.17
CA ARG A 1028 41.42 50.11 66.42
C ARG A 1028 42.71 49.89 67.25
N PRO A 1029 43.94 49.87 66.67
CA PRO A 1029 44.39 50.52 65.41
C PRO A 1029 45.12 49.55 64.43
N ASP A 1030 45.89 49.91 63.38
CA ASP A 1030 46.56 51.19 63.04
C ASP A 1030 46.77 51.45 61.52
N VAL A 1031 47.84 52.17 61.15
CA VAL A 1031 48.17 52.97 59.95
C VAL A 1031 49.58 52.60 59.40
N PRO A 1032 50.03 52.90 58.13
CA PRO A 1032 49.41 53.47 56.90
C PRO A 1032 49.33 52.39 55.76
N SER A 1033 49.45 52.54 54.42
CA SER A 1033 49.60 53.59 53.34
C SER A 1033 49.14 52.93 52.01
N PHE A 1034 48.53 53.52 50.97
CA PHE A 1034 48.70 54.76 50.17
C PHE A 1034 49.77 54.75 49.04
N LEU A 1035 49.39 54.38 47.80
CA LEU A 1035 49.28 55.31 46.63
C LEU A 1035 48.82 54.63 45.31
N ILE A 1036 48.50 55.45 44.31
CA ILE A 1036 47.99 55.17 42.92
C ILE A 1036 48.42 56.37 42.02
N PRO A 1037 48.27 56.39 40.67
CA PRO A 1037 47.97 55.33 39.70
C PRO A 1037 49.04 55.11 38.57
N PRO A 1038 48.92 55.54 37.27
CA PRO A 1038 49.15 54.62 36.14
C PRO A 1038 50.15 55.09 35.06
N GLU A 1039 50.38 54.30 33.99
CA GLU A 1039 50.27 54.74 32.57
C GLU A 1039 50.63 53.66 31.51
N ARG A 1040 50.36 54.03 30.26
CA ARG A 1040 50.45 53.32 28.97
C ARG A 1040 51.83 52.73 28.61
N GLY A 1041 51.83 51.68 27.79
CA GLY A 1041 53.02 51.08 27.16
C GLY A 1041 53.31 51.55 25.71
N SER A 1042 54.20 50.84 25.01
CA SER A 1042 54.66 51.14 23.63
C SER A 1042 55.03 49.87 22.82
N ARG A 1043 55.20 50.01 21.49
CA ARG A 1043 55.57 48.96 20.52
C ARG A 1043 57.07 48.98 20.18
N PHE A 1044 57.62 47.89 19.60
CA PHE A 1044 58.58 47.74 18.45
C PHE A 1044 58.62 46.20 18.17
N LEU A 1045 58.50 45.61 16.96
CA LEU A 1045 59.31 45.66 15.71
C LEU A 1045 60.70 44.97 15.88
N GLU A 1046 61.23 44.11 14.99
CA GLU A 1046 60.78 43.55 13.68
C GLU A 1046 61.60 42.26 13.30
N ASP A 1047 61.47 41.75 12.06
CA ASP A 1047 62.41 40.86 11.30
C ASP A 1047 62.63 39.36 11.72
N ILE A 1048 63.09 38.37 10.91
CA ILE A 1048 63.23 37.97 9.47
C ILE A 1048 64.40 36.93 9.40
N ASP A 1049 64.50 35.84 8.60
CA ASP A 1049 63.70 35.18 7.54
C ASP A 1049 64.19 33.70 7.34
N LEU A 1050 63.72 33.00 6.28
CA LEU A 1050 64.37 31.94 5.45
C LEU A 1050 64.01 30.43 5.58
N LEU A 1051 64.15 29.78 4.41
CA LEU A 1051 63.98 28.36 4.02
C LEU A 1051 65.21 27.93 3.14
N PRO A 1052 65.32 26.68 2.58
CA PRO A 1052 64.89 25.37 3.15
C PRO A 1052 65.87 24.16 3.30
N PRO A 1053 66.71 23.70 2.34
CA PRO A 1053 66.35 22.45 1.63
C PRO A 1053 66.89 21.05 2.11
N PRO A 1054 67.96 20.39 1.56
CA PRO A 1054 67.78 18.96 1.19
C PRO A 1054 68.87 17.95 1.64
N HIS A 1055 68.52 16.65 1.70
CA HIS A 1055 69.02 15.65 0.73
C HIS A 1055 68.34 14.26 0.81
N THR A 1056 68.54 13.48 -0.26
CA THR A 1056 67.94 12.16 -0.57
C THR A 1056 68.93 11.00 -0.43
N ILE A 1057 68.46 9.74 -0.36
CA ILE A 1057 68.95 8.65 -1.25
C ILE A 1057 68.00 7.42 -1.29
N ARG A 1058 68.23 6.51 -2.25
CA ARG A 1058 67.31 5.47 -2.76
C ARG A 1058 67.72 4.05 -2.35
N SER A 1059 66.78 3.09 -2.46
CA SER A 1059 67.04 1.80 -3.12
C SER A 1059 65.75 1.24 -3.79
N ARG A 1060 65.75 0.02 -4.36
CA ARG A 1060 64.79 -0.42 -5.41
C ARG A 1060 64.31 -1.89 -5.28
N PRO A 1061 63.26 -2.32 -6.02
CA PRO A 1061 62.45 -3.52 -5.70
C PRO A 1061 62.83 -4.81 -6.45
N PHE A 1062 62.24 -5.94 -6.02
CA PHE A 1062 62.24 -7.24 -6.72
C PHE A 1062 60.98 -7.49 -7.56
N ARG A 1063 61.02 -8.50 -8.46
CA ARG A 1063 60.16 -8.54 -9.67
C ARG A 1063 59.91 -9.95 -10.26
N ARG A 1064 58.62 -10.29 -10.46
CA ARG A 1064 58.05 -11.26 -11.47
C ARG A 1064 58.52 -12.72 -11.52
N LEU A 1065 57.51 -13.61 -11.54
CA LEU A 1065 57.24 -14.54 -12.67
C LEU A 1065 55.74 -14.37 -13.03
N LYS A 1066 55.24 -14.19 -14.28
CA LYS A 1066 55.46 -14.77 -15.64
C LYS A 1066 54.65 -16.05 -15.94
N GLY A 1067 53.49 -15.86 -16.57
CA GLY A 1067 52.87 -16.78 -17.52
C GLY A 1067 52.66 -16.08 -18.88
N ARG A 1068 52.66 -16.82 -19.99
CA ARG A 1068 52.51 -16.30 -21.37
C ARG A 1068 51.66 -17.24 -22.22
N ARG A 1069 50.84 -16.69 -23.12
CA ARG A 1069 50.78 -17.12 -24.54
C ARG A 1069 50.29 -15.96 -25.43
N ARG A 1070 50.20 -16.19 -26.76
CA ARG A 1070 50.27 -15.16 -27.82
C ARG A 1070 48.92 -14.95 -28.54
N PRO A 1071 48.73 -13.80 -29.23
CA PRO A 1071 47.51 -13.48 -29.99
C PRO A 1071 47.57 -13.99 -31.44
N PHE A 1072 46.43 -13.87 -32.14
CA PHE A 1072 46.38 -13.80 -33.61
C PHE A 1072 45.68 -12.50 -34.04
N ARG A 1073 46.24 -11.83 -35.06
CA ARG A 1073 45.54 -10.81 -35.85
C ARG A 1073 44.99 -11.47 -37.13
N LYS A 1074 43.86 -10.99 -37.62
CA LYS A 1074 43.71 -10.68 -39.05
C LYS A 1074 43.03 -9.31 -39.19
N ASN A 1075 43.46 -8.56 -40.19
CA ASN A 1075 42.84 -7.30 -40.59
C ASN A 1075 41.68 -7.61 -41.54
N PHE A 1076 40.78 -6.65 -41.75
CA PHE A 1076 40.59 -6.07 -43.09
C PHE A 1076 40.07 -4.63 -42.95
N GLN A 1077 39.76 -3.95 -44.07
CA GLN A 1077 39.89 -2.50 -44.22
C GLN A 1077 38.68 -1.90 -44.98
N PHE A 1078 38.48 -0.59 -44.80
CA PHE A 1078 37.46 0.29 -45.41
C PHE A 1078 37.12 0.02 -46.90
N PRO A 1079 35.91 0.40 -47.34
CA PRO A 1079 35.71 1.78 -47.81
C PRO A 1079 34.55 2.54 -47.14
N GLU A 1080 34.54 3.85 -47.34
CA GLU A 1080 33.38 4.74 -47.21
C GLU A 1080 32.54 4.67 -48.49
N GLU A 1081 31.20 4.84 -48.43
CA GLU A 1081 30.45 5.57 -49.46
C GLU A 1081 29.00 5.89 -49.01
N SER A 1082 28.76 7.18 -48.74
CA SER A 1082 27.59 8.01 -49.08
C SER A 1082 26.15 7.45 -49.28
N ILE A 1083 25.20 8.26 -48.77
CA ILE A 1083 23.97 8.80 -49.44
C ILE A 1083 22.56 8.17 -49.14
N ILE A 1084 21.64 9.09 -48.74
CA ILE A 1084 20.18 9.08 -48.47
C ILE A 1084 19.57 8.30 -47.26
N ILE A 1085 18.74 9.06 -46.52
CA ILE A 1085 17.76 8.74 -45.43
C ILE A 1085 18.36 8.34 -44.08
#